data_AF-A0A068NXE7-F1
#
_entry.id   AF-A0A068NXE7-F1
#
_cell.length_a   1.000
_cell.length_b   1.000
_cell.length_c   1.000
_cell.angle_alpha   90.00
_cell.angle_beta   90.00
_cell.angle_gamma   90.00
#
_symmetry.space_group_name_H-M   'P 1'
#
loop_
_entity.id
_entity.type
_entity.pdbx_description
1 polymer ?
#
loop_
_entity_poly.entity_id
_entity_poly.type
_entity_poly.pdbx_seq_one_letter_code
_entity_poly.pdbx_strand_id
1 'polypeptide(L)'
;MKHPKFSHAFEVTTEFPEALAPLKELASNYRWTWDHETRDLYRSIDKERWDNSDHNPILFLNSLGRERLERLAADGYFITRLNRAVSRLREYLGAETWFGKTYPELADNTKIAYFCAEFGISEGLPIYSGGLGVLAGDHLKAASDLGIPLVGVGLLYNRGYFRQRLNHDGWQQEVYPQYDFYQMPLTLIRGEDGQPLRIDVEFPDRTVTCQVWRAEVGRVSLFLMDSNVLENQAADQGITDNLYGGDEDMRIRQEMILGIGGMKALRAIGINPTVCHMNEGHAAFLSIERIRQFMQDHGCDFRTARQVIVGGNIFTTHTPVPAGFDLFNPPLLERYMGKSVAETGLPFEEFVKLGRVDPENQGEAFNMAVLAMENANRVNSVSKLHGEVTRGMFSSRWPGYPEDEVPVGAVTNGIHTMTWVSKRMAEMFDNYLDPAWRRNPENPDLWAGIDDIPDEELWGAIEHQRGDLIRFIRRRLQNDLERRMAGGLDFGTINGILDPRILTIGFARRFATYKRASLMLTDRDRLKSILYHSERPVQIVISGKSHPRDDGGKRIIQDLVQFMSSGGARTRMVFLEDYDMRVARQLVQGVDLWLNNPRRPHEASGTSGMKVVPNGGLNLSILDGWWDEGYEPGLGWAIGDRTQLGDEGHQDWLDSRALYHAIEHEVAPMFYHRVENGVPRGWVQMVKRSIQKLGPTFSTNRMVRDYARDYYVPAARTYHTMADGTLDKAREALAWRDRVRTNWGAVRVAEVRDGAETANPLGRSFEVTAAVEMGPLAPGDVSVQAVVGKVGPNRELQNAQITELLPVGADGNRQLFKGTITCDVPGYQGYTVRVVPKHDDVAIPSELSLIAWE
;
A
#
# COMPACT_ATOMS: atom_id res chain seq x y z
N MET A 1 -11.76 -27.97 -34.64
CA MET A 1 -10.74 -29.03 -34.47
C MET A 1 -10.56 -29.28 -32.98
N LYS A 2 -10.53 -30.54 -32.53
CA LYS A 2 -10.11 -30.85 -31.15
C LYS A 2 -8.59 -30.87 -31.14
N HIS A 3 -7.96 -29.91 -30.47
CA HIS A 3 -6.51 -29.95 -30.25
C HIS A 3 -6.18 -31.12 -29.31
N PRO A 4 -5.10 -31.88 -29.58
CA PRO A 4 -4.65 -32.93 -28.67
C PRO A 4 -4.28 -32.34 -27.31
N LYS A 5 -4.65 -33.03 -26.23
CA LYS A 5 -4.23 -32.67 -24.86
C LYS A 5 -2.88 -33.34 -24.56
N PHE A 6 -2.02 -32.67 -23.80
CA PHE A 6 -0.75 -33.25 -23.37
C PHE A 6 -0.97 -34.30 -22.26
N SER A 7 -0.12 -35.32 -22.21
CA SER A 7 -0.11 -36.35 -21.13
C SER A 7 1.17 -36.29 -20.28
N HIS A 8 2.24 -35.75 -20.86
CA HIS A 8 3.52 -35.52 -20.21
C HIS A 8 4.05 -34.16 -20.67
N ALA A 9 4.74 -33.45 -19.77
CA ALA A 9 5.37 -32.17 -20.06
C ALA A 9 6.87 -32.26 -19.71
N PHE A 10 7.68 -31.48 -20.42
CA PHE A 10 9.11 -31.33 -20.16
C PHE A 10 9.50 -29.86 -20.38
N GLU A 11 10.52 -29.42 -19.66
CA GLU A 11 11.06 -28.07 -19.78
C GLU A 11 12.22 -28.06 -20.77
N VAL A 12 12.25 -27.08 -21.68
CA VAL A 12 13.39 -26.83 -22.58
C VAL A 12 14.09 -25.58 -22.10
N THR A 13 15.35 -25.73 -21.70
CA THR A 13 16.17 -24.59 -21.23
C THR A 13 17.19 -24.20 -22.29
N THR A 14 17.44 -22.90 -22.42
CA THR A 14 18.55 -22.40 -23.25
C THR A 14 19.87 -22.66 -22.53
N GLU A 15 20.77 -23.38 -23.19
CA GLU A 15 22.15 -23.56 -22.73
C GLU A 15 22.96 -22.31 -23.10
N PHE A 16 23.44 -21.58 -22.09
CA PHE A 16 24.25 -20.37 -22.30
C PHE A 16 25.72 -20.76 -22.32
N PRO A 17 26.55 -20.09 -23.14
CA PRO A 17 28.00 -20.14 -22.97
C PRO A 17 28.36 -19.87 -21.50
N GLU A 18 29.36 -20.57 -20.96
CA GLU A 18 29.74 -20.49 -19.54
C GLU A 18 29.98 -19.04 -19.08
N ALA A 19 30.63 -18.24 -19.93
CA ALA A 19 30.89 -16.81 -19.68
C ALA A 19 29.61 -15.97 -19.49
N LEU A 20 28.46 -16.42 -19.98
CA LEU A 20 27.16 -15.76 -19.90
C LEU A 20 26.23 -16.37 -18.84
N ALA A 21 26.61 -17.47 -18.18
CA ALA A 21 25.84 -18.07 -17.10
C ALA A 21 25.39 -17.06 -16.01
N PRO A 22 26.19 -16.04 -15.62
CA PRO A 22 25.78 -15.05 -14.64
C PRO A 22 24.57 -14.17 -15.04
N LEU A 23 24.21 -14.12 -16.33
CA LEU A 23 22.97 -13.45 -16.76
C LEU A 23 21.72 -14.11 -16.15
N LYS A 24 21.73 -15.43 -15.96
CA LYS A 24 20.61 -16.14 -15.31
C LYS A 24 20.46 -15.73 -13.85
N GLU A 25 21.57 -15.55 -13.14
CA GLU A 25 21.56 -15.06 -11.74
C GLU A 25 20.88 -13.69 -11.65
N LEU A 26 21.31 -12.74 -12.49
CA LEU A 26 20.67 -11.41 -12.57
C LEU A 26 19.21 -11.48 -13.01
N ALA A 27 18.85 -12.40 -13.90
CA ALA A 27 17.49 -12.52 -14.44
C ALA A 27 16.52 -13.10 -13.40
N SER A 28 17.01 -13.98 -12.54
CA SER A 28 16.23 -14.70 -11.53
C SER A 28 15.85 -13.86 -10.29
N ASN A 29 16.47 -12.69 -10.10
CA ASN A 29 16.21 -11.81 -8.96
C ASN A 29 15.71 -10.44 -9.40
N TYR A 30 14.50 -10.04 -8.98
CA TYR A 30 13.85 -8.80 -9.37
C TYR A 30 14.56 -7.51 -8.93
N ARG A 31 15.69 -7.58 -8.19
CA ARG A 31 16.54 -6.42 -7.88
C ARG A 31 16.91 -5.61 -9.13
N TRP A 32 17.02 -6.25 -10.30
CA TRP A 32 17.24 -5.54 -11.56
C TRP A 32 16.21 -4.42 -11.80
N THR A 33 14.99 -4.51 -11.27
CA THR A 33 13.94 -3.50 -11.50
C THR A 33 14.25 -2.13 -10.89
N TRP A 34 15.08 -2.07 -9.83
CA TRP A 34 15.55 -0.83 -9.18
C TRP A 34 17.08 -0.63 -9.23
N ASP A 35 17.78 -1.37 -10.10
CA ASP A 35 19.20 -1.17 -10.39
C ASP A 35 19.39 -0.74 -11.85
N HIS A 36 19.68 0.55 -12.07
CA HIS A 36 19.77 1.13 -13.42
C HIS A 36 20.84 0.46 -14.28
N GLU A 37 21.98 0.10 -13.70
CA GLU A 37 23.10 -0.55 -14.42
C GLU A 37 22.71 -1.93 -14.94
N THR A 38 21.98 -2.71 -14.15
CA THR A 38 21.47 -4.03 -14.59
C THR A 38 20.42 -3.89 -15.71
N ARG A 39 19.54 -2.89 -15.64
CA ARG A 39 18.57 -2.61 -16.72
C ARG A 39 19.26 -2.19 -18.02
N ASP A 40 20.27 -1.35 -17.92
CA ASP A 40 21.05 -0.90 -19.07
C ASP A 40 21.91 -2.03 -19.66
N LEU A 41 22.35 -2.98 -18.83
CA LEU A 41 23.00 -4.20 -19.31
C LEU A 41 22.07 -4.98 -20.24
N TYR A 42 20.84 -5.31 -19.80
CA TYR A 42 19.85 -6.00 -20.65
C TYR A 42 19.51 -5.20 -21.91
N ARG A 43 19.25 -3.90 -21.77
CA ARG A 43 18.93 -3.03 -22.89
C ARG A 43 20.07 -2.94 -23.93
N SER A 44 21.33 -3.06 -23.49
CA SER A 44 22.49 -3.05 -24.38
C SER A 44 22.67 -4.35 -25.18
N ILE A 45 22.04 -5.45 -24.75
CA ILE A 45 22.05 -6.72 -25.49
C ILE A 45 21.19 -6.62 -26.75
N ASP A 46 19.95 -6.17 -26.64
CA ASP A 46 19.06 -5.89 -27.77
C ASP A 46 17.88 -5.06 -27.25
N LYS A 47 17.88 -3.77 -27.60
CA LYS A 47 16.90 -2.82 -27.08
C LYS A 47 15.46 -3.15 -27.52
N GLU A 48 15.28 -3.56 -28.77
CA GLU A 48 13.95 -3.78 -29.33
C GLU A 48 13.34 -5.07 -28.76
N ARG A 49 14.11 -6.16 -28.70
CA ARG A 49 13.67 -7.41 -28.07
C ARG A 49 13.37 -7.22 -26.59
N TRP A 50 14.16 -6.42 -25.88
CA TRP A 50 13.93 -6.10 -24.47
C TRP A 50 12.63 -5.31 -24.25
N ASP A 51 12.37 -4.31 -25.10
CA ASP A 51 11.14 -3.52 -25.05
C ASP A 51 9.89 -4.36 -25.42
N ASN A 52 10.04 -5.36 -26.31
CA ASN A 52 8.97 -6.26 -26.79
C ASN A 52 8.71 -7.44 -25.87
N SER A 53 9.65 -7.82 -25.00
CA SER A 53 9.46 -8.87 -23.99
C SER A 53 8.79 -8.38 -22.71
N ASP A 54 8.20 -7.17 -22.72
CA ASP A 54 7.69 -6.47 -21.55
C ASP A 54 8.72 -6.44 -20.39
N HIS A 55 10.00 -6.30 -20.73
CA HIS A 55 11.10 -6.28 -19.75
C HIS A 55 11.18 -7.54 -18.89
N ASN A 56 10.64 -8.67 -19.36
CA ASN A 56 10.85 -9.96 -18.74
C ASN A 56 12.23 -10.50 -19.18
N PRO A 57 13.22 -10.63 -18.26
CA PRO A 57 14.58 -11.04 -18.61
C PRO A 57 14.67 -12.50 -19.03
N ILE A 58 13.81 -13.39 -18.52
CA ILE A 58 13.85 -14.80 -18.89
C ILE A 58 13.32 -14.98 -20.32
N LEU A 59 12.14 -14.43 -20.62
CA LEU A 59 11.59 -14.39 -21.98
C LEU A 59 12.56 -13.72 -22.97
N PHE A 60 13.15 -12.58 -22.56
CA PHE A 60 14.12 -11.85 -23.38
C PHE A 60 15.32 -12.72 -23.73
N LEU A 61 15.98 -13.31 -22.73
CA LEU A 61 17.18 -14.12 -22.93
C LEU A 61 16.89 -15.38 -23.75
N ASN A 62 15.73 -16.02 -23.55
CA ASN A 62 15.30 -17.17 -24.35
C ASN A 62 14.98 -16.81 -25.81
N SER A 63 14.68 -15.53 -26.10
CA SER A 63 14.45 -15.06 -27.47
C SER A 63 15.73 -14.81 -28.28
N LEU A 64 16.91 -14.86 -27.65
CA LEU A 64 18.19 -14.58 -28.29
C LEU A 64 18.69 -15.77 -29.11
N GLY A 65 19.14 -15.50 -30.34
CA GLY A 65 19.77 -16.52 -31.17
C GLY A 65 21.19 -16.87 -30.70
N ARG A 66 21.63 -18.09 -30.99
CA ARG A 66 22.97 -18.61 -30.64
C ARG A 66 24.11 -17.69 -31.06
N GLU A 67 24.09 -17.17 -32.28
CA GLU A 67 25.11 -16.26 -32.80
C GLU A 67 25.24 -14.97 -31.97
N ARG A 68 24.11 -14.46 -31.44
CA ARG A 68 24.13 -13.27 -30.57
C ARG A 68 24.78 -13.59 -29.23
N LEU A 69 24.47 -14.75 -28.66
CA LEU A 69 25.08 -15.24 -27.42
C LEU A 69 26.58 -15.45 -27.57
N GLU A 70 27.04 -16.07 -28.67
CA GLU A 70 28.47 -16.27 -28.95
C GLU A 70 29.21 -14.93 -29.11
N ARG A 71 28.61 -13.95 -29.79
CA ARG A 71 29.18 -12.60 -29.89
C ARG A 71 29.30 -11.89 -28.55
N LEU A 72 28.29 -11.99 -27.69
CA LEU A 72 28.33 -11.41 -26.33
C LEU A 72 29.38 -12.10 -25.45
N ALA A 73 29.52 -13.42 -25.57
CA ALA A 73 30.51 -14.19 -24.83
C ALA A 73 31.96 -13.81 -25.22
N ALA A 74 32.18 -13.37 -26.47
CA ALA A 74 33.47 -12.89 -26.96
C ALA A 74 33.73 -11.39 -26.69
N ASP A 75 32.74 -10.63 -26.23
CA ASP A 75 32.86 -9.19 -25.95
C ASP A 75 33.38 -8.94 -24.52
N GLY A 76 34.69 -8.68 -24.40
CA GLY A 76 35.34 -8.44 -23.10
C GLY A 76 34.80 -7.23 -22.32
N TYR A 77 34.29 -6.21 -23.01
CA TYR A 77 33.66 -5.06 -22.36
C TYR A 77 32.30 -5.44 -21.76
N PHE A 78 31.49 -6.18 -22.52
CA PHE A 78 30.21 -6.70 -22.03
C PHE A 78 30.40 -7.63 -20.82
N ILE A 79 31.35 -8.56 -20.89
CA ILE A 79 31.63 -9.50 -19.79
C ILE A 79 32.08 -8.77 -18.52
N THR A 80 32.88 -7.72 -18.64
CA THR A 80 33.30 -6.91 -17.48
C THR A 80 32.11 -6.19 -16.85
N ARG A 81 31.19 -5.63 -17.65
CA ARG A 81 29.95 -5.02 -17.15
C ARG A 81 29.03 -6.05 -16.48
N LEU A 82 28.89 -7.24 -17.07
CA LEU A 82 28.13 -8.35 -16.50
C LEU A 82 28.68 -8.74 -15.12
N ASN A 83 29.98 -8.98 -15.02
CA ASN A 83 30.62 -9.36 -13.77
C ASN A 83 30.46 -8.28 -12.69
N ARG A 84 30.56 -6.99 -13.07
CA ARG A 84 30.31 -5.88 -12.14
C ARG A 84 28.87 -5.86 -11.64
N ALA A 85 27.88 -6.08 -12.52
CA ALA A 85 26.47 -6.13 -12.13
C ALA A 85 26.18 -7.29 -11.16
N VAL A 86 26.75 -8.46 -11.42
CA VAL A 86 26.65 -9.64 -10.54
C VAL A 86 27.30 -9.40 -9.19
N SER A 87 28.52 -8.85 -9.16
CA SER A 87 29.21 -8.50 -7.90
C SER A 87 28.39 -7.52 -7.06
N ARG A 88 27.73 -6.54 -7.67
CA ARG A 88 26.82 -5.60 -6.96
C ARG A 88 25.59 -6.29 -6.40
N LEU A 89 25.01 -7.25 -7.12
CA LEU A 89 23.91 -8.06 -6.59
C LEU A 89 24.38 -8.86 -5.37
N ARG A 90 25.52 -9.54 -5.46
CA ARG A 90 26.08 -10.35 -4.36
C ARG A 90 26.49 -9.50 -3.15
N GLU A 91 27.10 -8.34 -3.37
CA GLU A 91 27.41 -7.37 -2.30
C GLU A 91 26.13 -6.92 -1.62
N TYR A 92 25.10 -6.57 -2.41
CA TYR A 92 23.79 -6.24 -1.87
C TYR A 92 23.26 -7.40 -1.02
N LEU A 93 23.17 -8.62 -1.54
CA LEU A 93 22.57 -9.73 -0.79
C LEU A 93 23.32 -10.07 0.51
N GLY A 94 24.66 -9.95 0.49
CA GLY A 94 25.53 -10.24 1.64
C GLY A 94 25.82 -9.08 2.58
N ALA A 95 25.39 -7.85 2.26
CA ALA A 95 25.66 -6.68 3.09
C ALA A 95 24.88 -6.70 4.41
N GLU A 96 25.52 -6.22 5.46
CA GLU A 96 24.92 -5.99 6.78
C GLU A 96 23.70 -5.06 6.68
N THR A 97 22.60 -5.46 7.30
CA THR A 97 21.29 -4.81 7.10
C THR A 97 20.90 -3.91 8.28
N TRP A 98 19.98 -2.97 8.04
CA TRP A 98 19.48 -2.08 9.08
C TRP A 98 18.78 -2.85 10.21
N PHE A 99 17.95 -3.84 9.87
CA PHE A 99 17.24 -4.65 10.86
C PHE A 99 18.21 -5.45 11.72
N GLY A 100 19.19 -6.11 11.10
CA GLY A 100 20.21 -6.88 11.83
C GLY A 100 21.03 -6.03 12.80
N LYS A 101 21.31 -4.76 12.46
CA LYS A 101 21.98 -3.81 13.35
C LYS A 101 21.10 -3.31 14.49
N THR A 102 19.83 -3.06 14.19
CA THR A 102 18.90 -2.34 15.08
C THR A 102 18.22 -3.27 16.08
N TYR A 103 17.93 -4.51 15.65
CA TYR A 103 17.25 -5.54 16.44
C TYR A 103 18.00 -6.89 16.36
N PRO A 104 19.28 -6.95 16.77
CA PRO A 104 20.08 -8.17 16.66
C PRO A 104 19.47 -9.35 17.42
N GLU A 105 18.72 -9.09 18.50
CA GLU A 105 18.03 -10.11 19.30
C GLU A 105 16.82 -10.73 18.59
N LEU A 106 16.31 -10.06 17.55
CA LEU A 106 15.15 -10.50 16.76
C LEU A 106 15.51 -11.02 15.36
N ALA A 107 16.73 -10.77 14.88
CA ALA A 107 17.16 -11.07 13.52
C ALA A 107 16.96 -12.55 13.13
N ASP A 108 17.24 -13.46 14.07
CA ASP A 108 17.23 -14.91 13.81
C ASP A 108 15.94 -15.62 14.26
N ASN A 109 15.14 -15.00 15.15
CA ASN A 109 13.93 -15.62 15.71
C ASN A 109 12.62 -15.02 15.18
N THR A 110 12.67 -13.92 14.42
CA THR A 110 11.49 -13.28 13.85
C THR A 110 11.33 -13.63 12.39
N LYS A 111 10.10 -14.01 12.00
CA LYS A 111 9.70 -14.19 10.60
C LYS A 111 8.36 -13.52 10.37
N ILE A 112 8.34 -12.57 9.44
CA ILE A 112 7.13 -11.81 9.07
C ILE A 112 6.59 -12.36 7.75
N ALA A 113 5.31 -12.71 7.72
CA ALA A 113 4.61 -13.06 6.48
C ALA A 113 3.65 -11.94 6.08
N TYR A 114 3.90 -11.31 4.93
CA TYR A 114 3.10 -10.22 4.39
C TYR A 114 2.17 -10.74 3.30
N PHE A 115 0.87 -10.80 3.61
CA PHE A 115 -0.16 -11.33 2.72
C PHE A 115 -0.82 -10.20 1.94
N CYS A 116 -0.85 -10.32 0.63
CA CYS A 116 -1.58 -9.40 -0.24
C CYS A 116 -2.12 -10.12 -1.48
N ALA A 117 -3.28 -9.68 -1.97
CA ALA A 117 -3.84 -10.18 -3.22
C ALA A 117 -3.04 -9.71 -4.45
N GLU A 118 -2.29 -8.61 -4.36
CA GLU A 118 -1.55 -8.06 -5.50
C GLU A 118 -0.13 -7.57 -5.16
N PHE A 119 0.79 -7.72 -6.12
CA PHE A 119 2.18 -7.26 -6.00
C PHE A 119 2.70 -6.61 -7.30
N GLY A 120 2.97 -5.31 -7.24
CA GLY A 120 3.55 -4.51 -8.31
C GLY A 120 5.07 -4.50 -8.25
N ILE A 121 5.70 -5.62 -8.62
CA ILE A 121 7.17 -5.73 -8.62
C ILE A 121 7.76 -5.13 -9.91
N SER A 122 7.20 -5.56 -11.05
CA SER A 122 7.63 -5.22 -12.41
C SER A 122 6.45 -5.37 -13.37
N GLU A 123 6.46 -4.64 -14.49
CA GLU A 123 5.52 -4.88 -15.60
C GLU A 123 5.60 -6.31 -16.16
N GLY A 124 6.75 -6.98 -16.01
CA GLY A 124 6.95 -8.37 -16.43
C GLY A 124 6.33 -9.42 -15.50
N LEU A 125 5.77 -9.02 -14.35
CA LEU A 125 5.00 -9.87 -13.44
C LEU A 125 3.66 -9.17 -13.11
N PRO A 126 2.65 -9.30 -13.99
CA PRO A 126 1.43 -8.48 -13.96
C PRO A 126 0.37 -9.01 -12.97
N ILE A 127 0.79 -9.24 -11.72
CA ILE A 127 -0.07 -9.68 -10.60
C ILE A 127 -0.56 -8.51 -9.76
N TYR A 128 -0.86 -7.37 -10.39
CA TYR A 128 -1.34 -6.15 -9.73
C TYR A 128 -2.31 -5.37 -10.61
N SER A 129 -3.19 -4.60 -9.98
CA SER A 129 -4.19 -3.78 -10.66
C SER A 129 -4.04 -2.27 -10.39
N GLY A 130 -3.49 -1.88 -9.23
CA GLY A 130 -3.51 -0.49 -8.79
C GLY A 130 -2.53 -0.13 -7.69
N GLY A 131 -2.92 0.87 -6.89
CA GLY A 131 -2.06 1.49 -5.88
C GLY A 131 -1.68 0.56 -4.74
N LEU A 132 -2.58 -0.34 -4.33
CA LEU A 132 -2.34 -1.33 -3.26
C LEU A 132 -1.19 -2.27 -3.65
N GLY A 133 -1.23 -2.85 -4.84
CA GLY A 133 -0.22 -3.77 -5.34
C GLY A 133 1.11 -3.08 -5.59
N VAL A 134 1.11 -1.87 -6.15
CA VAL A 134 2.34 -1.09 -6.31
C VAL A 134 2.97 -0.75 -4.96
N LEU A 135 2.17 -0.41 -3.95
CA LEU A 135 2.66 -0.20 -2.59
C LEU A 135 3.22 -1.50 -2.00
N ALA A 136 2.51 -2.63 -2.13
CA ALA A 136 2.99 -3.93 -1.67
C ALA A 136 4.33 -4.29 -2.31
N GLY A 137 4.50 -4.02 -3.60
CA GLY A 137 5.75 -4.22 -4.30
C GLY A 137 6.88 -3.33 -3.79
N ASP A 138 6.61 -2.03 -3.60
CA ASP A 138 7.58 -1.11 -2.99
C ASP A 138 7.91 -1.49 -1.53
N HIS A 139 6.93 -2.01 -0.78
CA HIS A 139 7.12 -2.53 0.59
C HIS A 139 8.10 -3.70 0.60
N LEU A 140 7.96 -4.68 -0.32
CA LEU A 140 8.92 -5.79 -0.42
C LEU A 140 10.32 -5.31 -0.79
N LYS A 141 10.44 -4.31 -1.67
CA LYS A 141 11.74 -3.74 -2.07
C LYS A 141 12.43 -3.03 -0.89
N ALA A 142 11.70 -2.19 -0.15
CA ALA A 142 12.23 -1.54 1.03
C ALA A 142 12.53 -2.52 2.17
N ALA A 143 11.69 -3.56 2.36
CA ALA A 143 11.96 -4.64 3.30
C ALA A 143 13.26 -5.38 2.94
N SER A 144 13.49 -5.61 1.65
CA SER A 144 14.74 -6.18 1.13
C SER A 144 15.94 -5.27 1.39
N ASP A 145 15.81 -3.96 1.16
CA ASP A 145 16.88 -2.98 1.39
C ASP A 145 17.27 -2.89 2.88
N LEU A 146 16.26 -2.87 3.76
CA LEU A 146 16.42 -2.78 5.21
C LEU A 146 16.78 -4.13 5.86
N GLY A 147 16.63 -5.24 5.12
CA GLY A 147 16.83 -6.60 5.61
C GLY A 147 15.82 -7.04 6.66
N ILE A 148 14.57 -6.60 6.56
CA ILE A 148 13.48 -7.12 7.38
C ILE A 148 13.34 -8.62 7.09
N PRO A 149 13.23 -9.50 8.10
CA PRO A 149 13.07 -10.95 7.89
C PRO A 149 11.65 -11.29 7.44
N LEU A 150 11.28 -10.79 6.25
CA LEU A 150 9.94 -10.80 5.69
C LEU A 150 9.87 -11.68 4.45
N VAL A 151 8.76 -12.40 4.31
CA VAL A 151 8.34 -13.09 3.09
C VAL A 151 7.00 -12.54 2.61
N GLY A 152 6.82 -12.46 1.30
CA GLY A 152 5.54 -12.11 0.69
C GLY A 152 4.71 -13.35 0.39
N VAL A 153 3.38 -13.26 0.50
CA VAL A 153 2.44 -14.32 0.14
C VAL A 153 1.30 -13.75 -0.70
N GLY A 154 1.04 -14.34 -1.87
CA GLY A 154 0.03 -13.87 -2.82
C GLY A 154 -0.49 -14.95 -3.76
N LEU A 155 -1.24 -14.55 -4.78
CA LEU A 155 -1.74 -15.45 -5.83
C LEU A 155 -0.98 -15.23 -7.15
N LEU A 156 -0.72 -16.31 -7.89
CA LEU A 156 -0.12 -16.23 -9.22
C LEU A 156 -1.21 -16.24 -10.29
N TYR A 157 -1.48 -15.08 -10.88
CA TYR A 157 -2.55 -14.94 -11.86
C TYR A 157 -2.11 -15.29 -13.29
N ASN A 158 -2.62 -16.40 -13.84
CA ASN A 158 -2.28 -16.90 -15.19
C ASN A 158 -2.64 -15.92 -16.32
N ARG A 159 -3.59 -15.01 -16.08
CA ARG A 159 -3.96 -13.94 -17.00
C ARG A 159 -3.71 -12.54 -16.46
N GLY A 160 -3.12 -12.44 -15.26
CA GLY A 160 -2.86 -11.18 -14.58
C GLY A 160 -4.12 -10.35 -14.33
N TYR A 161 -3.96 -9.04 -14.35
CA TYR A 161 -5.06 -8.12 -14.64
C TYR A 161 -5.23 -7.94 -16.16
N PHE A 162 -6.31 -7.28 -16.61
CA PHE A 162 -6.52 -7.09 -18.03
C PHE A 162 -5.56 -6.07 -18.66
N ARG A 163 -5.26 -6.28 -19.94
CA ARG A 163 -4.65 -5.31 -20.85
C ARG A 163 -5.74 -4.41 -21.44
N GLN A 164 -5.58 -3.10 -21.30
CA GLN A 164 -6.57 -2.13 -21.75
C GLN A 164 -6.43 -1.87 -23.26
N ARG A 165 -7.55 -1.77 -23.96
CA ARG A 165 -7.62 -1.17 -25.30
C ARG A 165 -8.81 -0.23 -25.38
N LEU A 166 -8.73 0.78 -26.24
CA LEU A 166 -9.87 1.63 -26.55
C LEU A 166 -10.44 1.28 -27.94
N ASN A 167 -11.76 1.22 -28.05
CA ASN A 167 -12.44 1.13 -29.34
C ASN A 167 -12.51 2.51 -30.03
N HIS A 168 -13.14 2.57 -31.21
CA HIS A 168 -13.26 3.82 -31.99
C HIS A 168 -13.97 4.96 -31.21
N ASP A 169 -14.94 4.61 -30.36
CA ASP A 169 -15.72 5.58 -29.58
C ASP A 169 -15.03 6.00 -28.28
N GLY A 170 -13.79 5.53 -28.02
CA GLY A 170 -13.06 5.76 -26.78
C GLY A 170 -13.52 4.91 -25.60
N TRP A 171 -14.35 3.89 -25.83
CA TRP A 171 -14.79 2.96 -24.79
C TRP A 171 -13.72 1.91 -24.50
N GLN A 172 -13.53 1.62 -23.20
CA GLN A 172 -12.56 0.63 -22.74
C GLN A 172 -13.00 -0.81 -23.08
N GLN A 173 -12.04 -1.58 -23.59
CA GLN A 173 -12.12 -3.02 -23.79
C GLN A 173 -11.02 -3.72 -23.01
N GLU A 174 -11.36 -4.85 -22.41
CA GLU A 174 -10.47 -5.71 -21.64
C GLU A 174 -9.93 -6.85 -22.49
N VAL A 175 -8.60 -7.00 -22.56
CA VAL A 175 -7.93 -8.14 -23.19
C VAL A 175 -7.18 -8.93 -22.11
N TYR A 176 -7.43 -10.24 -22.04
CA TYR A 176 -6.82 -11.13 -21.04
C TYR A 176 -5.78 -12.03 -21.73
N PRO A 177 -4.48 -11.66 -21.72
CA PRO A 177 -3.42 -12.54 -22.21
C PRO A 177 -3.29 -13.77 -21.31
N GLN A 178 -2.66 -14.82 -21.81
CA GLN A 178 -2.22 -15.95 -20.99
C GLN A 178 -0.71 -15.88 -20.84
N TYR A 179 -0.23 -15.99 -19.60
CA TYR A 179 1.18 -15.89 -19.27
C TYR A 179 1.80 -17.28 -19.08
N ASP A 180 3.01 -17.45 -19.60
CA ASP A 180 3.80 -18.67 -19.39
C ASP A 180 4.78 -18.44 -18.22
N PHE A 181 4.46 -19.03 -17.07
CA PHE A 181 5.24 -18.85 -15.85
C PHE A 181 6.66 -19.40 -15.95
N TYR A 182 6.92 -20.41 -16.81
CA TYR A 182 8.27 -20.94 -17.03
C TYR A 182 9.16 -19.97 -17.81
N GLN A 183 8.57 -18.95 -18.44
CA GLN A 183 9.30 -17.88 -19.10
C GLN A 183 9.41 -16.62 -18.24
N MET A 184 9.08 -16.70 -16.94
CA MET A 184 9.19 -15.61 -15.98
C MET A 184 10.32 -15.89 -14.97
N PRO A 185 10.82 -14.85 -14.27
CA PRO A 185 11.71 -14.98 -13.10
C PRO A 185 11.05 -15.66 -11.87
N LEU A 186 10.46 -16.84 -12.09
CA LEU A 186 9.75 -17.63 -11.09
C LEU A 186 10.42 -19.00 -10.96
N THR A 187 10.52 -19.50 -9.74
CA THR A 187 10.97 -20.86 -9.45
C THR A 187 9.81 -21.66 -8.90
N LEU A 188 9.48 -22.78 -9.55
CA LEU A 188 8.51 -23.74 -9.01
C LEU A 188 9.11 -24.43 -7.77
N ILE A 189 8.43 -24.33 -6.64
CA ILE A 189 8.86 -25.02 -5.42
C ILE A 189 8.58 -26.51 -5.57
N ARG A 190 9.56 -27.33 -5.19
CA ARG A 190 9.51 -28.79 -5.30
C ARG A 190 9.75 -29.41 -3.93
N GLY A 191 9.11 -30.56 -3.67
CA GLY A 191 9.35 -31.37 -2.49
C GLY A 191 10.68 -32.13 -2.56
N GLU A 192 10.98 -32.91 -1.52
CA GLU A 192 12.19 -33.74 -1.45
C GLU A 192 12.28 -34.79 -2.57
N ASP A 193 11.13 -35.20 -3.11
CA ASP A 193 10.99 -36.14 -4.24
C ASP A 193 11.23 -35.48 -5.61
N GLY A 194 11.50 -34.17 -5.65
CA GLY A 194 11.67 -33.38 -6.86
C GLY A 194 10.36 -33.06 -7.61
N GLN A 195 9.20 -33.49 -7.09
CA GLN A 195 7.90 -33.14 -7.67
C GLN A 195 7.45 -31.75 -7.22
N PRO A 196 6.62 -31.05 -8.00
CA PRO A 196 6.05 -29.76 -7.58
C PRO A 196 5.37 -29.89 -6.21
N LEU A 197 5.69 -28.97 -5.29
CA LEU A 197 5.06 -28.95 -3.99
C LEU A 197 3.56 -28.66 -4.16
N ARG A 198 2.72 -29.57 -3.67
CA ARG A 198 1.26 -29.46 -3.69
C ARG A 198 0.74 -29.10 -2.31
N ILE A 199 -0.21 -28.16 -2.26
CA ILE A 199 -0.95 -27.79 -1.06
C ILE A 199 -2.45 -27.95 -1.31
N ASP A 200 -3.17 -28.45 -0.33
CA ASP A 200 -4.59 -28.73 -0.45
C ASP A 200 -5.43 -27.75 0.38
N VAL A 201 -6.38 -27.11 -0.31
CA VAL A 201 -7.38 -26.22 0.27
C VAL A 201 -8.74 -26.89 0.16
N GLU A 202 -9.37 -27.11 1.30
CA GLU A 202 -10.62 -27.86 1.38
C GLU A 202 -11.80 -26.94 1.08
N PHE A 203 -12.52 -27.27 0.00
CA PHE A 203 -13.75 -26.62 -0.43
C PHE A 203 -14.95 -27.51 -0.04
N PRO A 204 -16.20 -27.00 -0.12
CA PRO A 204 -17.37 -27.70 0.44
C PRO A 204 -17.53 -29.12 -0.12
N ASP A 205 -17.37 -29.26 -1.44
CA ASP A 205 -17.68 -30.49 -2.17
C ASP A 205 -16.43 -31.25 -2.63
N ARG A 206 -15.24 -30.67 -2.48
CA ARG A 206 -13.98 -31.17 -3.05
C ARG A 206 -12.77 -30.49 -2.42
N THR A 207 -11.59 -31.00 -2.71
CA THR A 207 -10.32 -30.35 -2.36
C THR A 207 -9.74 -29.68 -3.61
N VAL A 208 -9.26 -28.46 -3.47
CA VAL A 208 -8.54 -27.74 -4.53
C VAL A 208 -7.05 -27.77 -4.19
N THR A 209 -6.27 -28.32 -5.10
CA THR A 209 -4.81 -28.41 -4.97
C THR A 209 -4.16 -27.20 -5.62
N CYS A 210 -3.21 -26.55 -4.95
CA CYS A 210 -2.39 -25.50 -5.54
C CYS A 210 -0.92 -25.93 -5.57
N GLN A 211 -0.17 -25.44 -6.56
CA GLN A 211 1.30 -25.39 -6.49
C GLN A 211 1.79 -24.05 -5.99
N VAL A 212 3.04 -24.04 -5.53
CA VAL A 212 3.70 -22.85 -5.00
C VAL A 212 4.85 -22.43 -5.91
N TRP A 213 4.83 -21.19 -6.35
CA TRP A 213 5.92 -20.54 -7.07
C TRP A 213 6.63 -19.53 -6.16
N ARG A 214 7.91 -19.30 -6.40
CA ARG A 214 8.73 -18.31 -5.67
C ARG A 214 9.35 -17.30 -6.63
N ALA A 215 9.20 -16.02 -6.31
CA ALA A 215 9.91 -14.91 -6.91
C ALA A 215 10.91 -14.32 -5.89
N GLU A 216 12.15 -14.05 -6.30
CA GLU A 216 13.12 -13.36 -5.44
C GLU A 216 13.06 -11.85 -5.69
N VAL A 217 12.65 -11.08 -4.68
CA VAL A 217 12.59 -9.61 -4.69
C VAL A 217 13.74 -9.10 -3.82
N GLY A 218 14.95 -9.06 -4.40
CA GLY A 218 16.16 -8.78 -3.63
C GLY A 218 16.43 -9.90 -2.63
N ARG A 219 16.34 -9.60 -1.33
CA ARG A 219 16.47 -10.54 -0.21
C ARG A 219 15.14 -11.16 0.23
N VAL A 220 14.01 -10.63 -0.24
CA VAL A 220 12.67 -11.08 0.15
C VAL A 220 12.17 -12.10 -0.85
N SER A 221 11.78 -13.28 -0.37
CA SER A 221 11.09 -14.28 -1.19
C SER A 221 9.58 -14.02 -1.17
N LEU A 222 8.98 -13.98 -2.36
CA LEU A 222 7.53 -13.87 -2.57
C LEU A 222 6.99 -15.23 -3.05
N PHE A 223 6.10 -15.83 -2.25
CA PHE A 223 5.44 -17.09 -2.56
C PHE A 223 4.05 -16.84 -3.17
N LEU A 224 3.77 -17.50 -4.29
CA LEU A 224 2.57 -17.29 -5.07
C LEU A 224 1.86 -18.62 -5.33
N MET A 225 0.59 -18.69 -4.94
CA MET A 225 -0.25 -19.89 -5.10
C MET A 225 -0.88 -19.93 -6.49
N ASP A 226 -0.84 -21.11 -7.11
CA ASP A 226 -1.36 -21.36 -8.45
C ASP A 226 -2.24 -22.61 -8.45
N SER A 227 -3.53 -22.42 -8.76
CA SER A 227 -4.55 -23.47 -8.84
C SER A 227 -4.62 -24.16 -10.20
N ASN A 228 -3.87 -23.68 -11.21
CA ASN A 228 -3.93 -24.21 -12.57
C ASN A 228 -3.12 -25.51 -12.72
N VAL A 229 -3.64 -26.57 -12.09
CA VAL A 229 -3.01 -27.90 -12.04
C VAL A 229 -4.00 -28.97 -12.52
N LEU A 230 -3.49 -30.07 -13.07
CA LEU A 230 -4.32 -31.10 -13.70
C LEU A 230 -5.16 -31.90 -12.69
N GLU A 231 -4.75 -31.90 -11.43
CA GLU A 231 -5.44 -32.49 -10.28
C GLU A 231 -6.79 -31.82 -10.03
N ASN A 232 -6.92 -30.54 -10.41
CA ASN A 232 -8.12 -29.76 -10.25
C ASN A 232 -9.10 -29.90 -11.42
N GLN A 233 -10.39 -29.70 -11.14
CA GLN A 233 -11.40 -29.57 -12.19
C GLN A 233 -11.17 -28.29 -13.00
N ALA A 234 -11.63 -28.26 -14.25
CA ALA A 234 -11.43 -27.11 -15.14
C ALA A 234 -11.96 -25.78 -14.57
N ALA A 235 -13.02 -25.82 -13.75
CA ALA A 235 -13.56 -24.64 -13.08
C ALA A 235 -12.67 -24.12 -11.94
N ASP A 236 -11.87 -24.99 -11.32
CA ASP A 236 -10.97 -24.65 -10.21
C ASP A 236 -9.59 -24.21 -10.69
N GLN A 237 -9.14 -24.73 -11.83
CA GLN A 237 -7.92 -24.26 -12.49
C GLN A 237 -7.95 -22.75 -12.77
N GLY A 238 -9.15 -22.20 -13.02
CA GLY A 238 -9.36 -20.79 -13.26
C GLY A 238 -9.49 -19.91 -12.01
N ILE A 239 -9.38 -20.44 -10.79
CA ILE A 239 -9.47 -19.60 -9.57
C ILE A 239 -8.35 -18.58 -9.53
N THR A 240 -7.16 -18.97 -9.99
CA THR A 240 -5.98 -18.11 -10.13
C THR A 240 -5.78 -17.64 -11.57
N ASP A 241 -6.84 -17.46 -12.37
CA ASP A 241 -6.69 -16.87 -13.72
C ASP A 241 -6.57 -15.35 -13.65
N ASN A 242 -7.57 -14.66 -13.09
CA ASN A 242 -7.68 -13.19 -13.15
C ASN A 242 -7.66 -12.56 -11.76
N LEU A 243 -6.90 -11.47 -11.63
CA LEU A 243 -6.95 -10.59 -10.46
C LEU A 243 -8.30 -9.84 -10.42
N TYR A 244 -8.99 -9.88 -9.28
CA TYR A 244 -10.31 -9.27 -9.06
C TYR A 244 -11.38 -9.69 -10.10
N GLY A 245 -11.27 -10.91 -10.64
CA GLY A 245 -12.24 -11.49 -11.55
C GLY A 245 -13.37 -12.23 -10.84
N GLY A 246 -14.42 -12.58 -11.61
CA GLY A 246 -15.50 -13.45 -11.14
C GLY A 246 -16.56 -12.76 -10.27
N ASP A 247 -17.46 -13.56 -9.70
CA ASP A 247 -18.51 -13.15 -8.76
C ASP A 247 -18.07 -13.36 -7.30
N GLU A 248 -18.98 -13.17 -6.34
CA GLU A 248 -18.70 -13.38 -4.91
C GLU A 248 -18.19 -14.80 -4.61
N ASP A 249 -18.70 -15.81 -5.34
CA ASP A 249 -18.29 -17.20 -5.19
C ASP A 249 -16.84 -17.42 -5.66
N MET A 250 -16.41 -16.76 -6.74
CA MET A 250 -14.99 -16.75 -7.13
C MET A 250 -14.12 -15.99 -6.11
N ARG A 251 -14.60 -14.85 -5.59
CA ARG A 251 -13.85 -14.02 -4.64
C ARG A 251 -13.55 -14.78 -3.34
N ILE A 252 -14.54 -15.42 -2.72
CA ILE A 252 -14.32 -16.20 -1.49
C ILE A 252 -13.32 -17.35 -1.73
N ARG A 253 -13.36 -18.02 -2.89
CA ARG A 253 -12.37 -19.06 -3.25
C ARG A 253 -10.96 -18.52 -3.36
N GLN A 254 -10.79 -17.35 -4.00
CA GLN A 254 -9.48 -16.68 -4.08
C GLN A 254 -8.95 -16.31 -2.70
N GLU A 255 -9.81 -15.75 -1.84
CA GLU A 255 -9.44 -15.35 -0.47
C GLU A 255 -9.11 -16.57 0.42
N MET A 256 -9.80 -17.69 0.24
CA MET A 256 -9.44 -18.95 0.90
C MET A 256 -8.08 -19.48 0.44
N ILE A 257 -7.79 -19.48 -0.86
CA ILE A 257 -6.47 -19.90 -1.36
C ILE A 257 -5.38 -18.95 -0.86
N LEU A 258 -5.64 -17.63 -0.85
CA LEU A 258 -4.70 -16.63 -0.36
C LEU A 258 -4.40 -16.82 1.13
N GLY A 259 -5.44 -16.86 1.97
CA GLY A 259 -5.30 -16.94 3.41
C GLY A 259 -4.95 -18.34 3.92
N ILE A 260 -5.82 -19.32 3.68
CA ILE A 260 -5.65 -20.70 4.14
C ILE A 260 -4.55 -21.40 3.35
N GLY A 261 -4.63 -21.35 2.01
CA GLY A 261 -3.62 -21.95 1.15
C GLY A 261 -2.23 -21.36 1.37
N GLY A 262 -2.14 -20.03 1.51
CA GLY A 262 -0.87 -19.35 1.83
C GLY A 262 -0.25 -19.80 3.15
N MET A 263 -1.03 -19.92 4.22
CA MET A 263 -0.54 -20.44 5.50
C MET A 263 -0.10 -21.91 5.42
N LYS A 264 -0.85 -22.74 4.67
CA LYS A 264 -0.46 -24.14 4.42
C LYS A 264 0.83 -24.24 3.58
N ALA A 265 1.02 -23.37 2.60
CA ALA A 265 2.25 -23.27 1.80
C ALA A 265 3.46 -22.92 2.66
N LEU A 266 3.35 -21.90 3.52
CA LEU A 266 4.44 -21.52 4.40
C LEU A 266 4.85 -22.70 5.30
N ARG A 267 3.88 -23.38 5.94
CA ARG A 267 4.14 -24.58 6.75
C ARG A 267 4.84 -25.68 5.95
N ALA A 268 4.35 -25.98 4.74
CA ALA A 268 4.92 -27.03 3.89
C ALA A 268 6.36 -26.73 3.44
N ILE A 269 6.74 -25.46 3.35
CA ILE A 269 8.10 -25.01 3.01
C ILE A 269 8.99 -24.90 4.27
N GLY A 270 8.43 -25.07 5.47
CA GLY A 270 9.15 -24.97 6.74
C GLY A 270 9.26 -23.56 7.30
N ILE A 271 8.39 -22.63 6.88
CA ILE A 271 8.33 -21.26 7.39
C ILE A 271 7.17 -21.15 8.39
N ASN A 272 7.50 -20.89 9.65
CA ASN A 272 6.53 -20.61 10.71
C ASN A 272 6.61 -19.12 11.09
N PRO A 273 5.69 -18.27 10.63
CA PRO A 273 5.76 -16.84 10.88
C PRO A 273 5.43 -16.49 12.34
N THR A 274 6.27 -15.67 12.94
CA THR A 274 5.99 -15.03 14.24
C THR A 274 4.97 -13.90 14.07
N VAL A 275 5.00 -13.22 12.92
CA VAL A 275 4.09 -12.13 12.60
C VAL A 275 3.41 -12.37 11.25
N CYS A 276 2.09 -12.21 11.18
CA CYS A 276 1.35 -12.18 9.92
C CYS A 276 0.74 -10.78 9.72
N HIS A 277 1.03 -10.17 8.57
CA HIS A 277 0.51 -8.88 8.16
C HIS A 277 -0.52 -9.09 7.04
N MET A 278 -1.78 -8.81 7.36
CA MET A 278 -2.90 -8.77 6.41
C MET A 278 -2.98 -7.39 5.76
N ASN A 279 -2.61 -7.30 4.49
CA ASN A 279 -2.72 -6.06 3.72
C ASN A 279 -4.07 -6.01 2.98
N GLU A 280 -5.02 -5.28 3.56
CA GLU A 280 -6.47 -5.31 3.25
C GLU A 280 -7.17 -6.63 3.65
N GLY A 281 -8.50 -6.62 3.73
CA GLY A 281 -9.32 -7.74 4.23
C GLY A 281 -9.22 -9.05 3.43
N HIS A 282 -8.68 -9.03 2.21
CA HIS A 282 -8.63 -10.20 1.31
C HIS A 282 -7.93 -11.44 1.89
N ALA A 283 -7.04 -11.26 2.86
CA ALA A 283 -6.27 -12.34 3.47
C ALA A 283 -6.79 -12.75 4.85
N ALA A 284 -7.94 -12.21 5.31
CA ALA A 284 -8.38 -12.37 6.70
C ALA A 284 -8.61 -13.83 7.12
N PHE A 285 -8.93 -14.74 6.19
CA PHE A 285 -9.04 -16.17 6.46
C PHE A 285 -7.72 -16.82 6.92
N LEU A 286 -6.56 -16.18 6.70
CA LEU A 286 -5.29 -16.65 7.26
C LEU A 286 -5.33 -16.74 8.78
N SER A 287 -6.09 -15.86 9.44
CA SER A 287 -6.17 -15.82 10.90
C SER A 287 -6.76 -17.11 11.46
N ILE A 288 -7.81 -17.64 10.82
CA ILE A 288 -8.46 -18.89 11.22
C ILE A 288 -7.54 -20.08 10.98
N GLU A 289 -6.88 -20.15 9.82
CA GLU A 289 -5.94 -21.24 9.53
C GLU A 289 -4.72 -21.20 10.48
N ARG A 290 -4.21 -20.01 10.79
CA ARG A 290 -3.10 -19.82 11.74
C ARG A 290 -3.48 -20.27 13.16
N ILE A 291 -4.70 -19.97 13.61
CA ILE A 291 -5.23 -20.45 14.90
C ILE A 291 -5.35 -21.98 14.88
N ARG A 292 -5.96 -22.56 13.84
CA ARG A 292 -6.13 -24.02 13.69
C ARG A 292 -4.79 -24.75 13.73
N GLN A 293 -3.82 -24.24 12.98
CA GLN A 293 -2.44 -24.72 12.96
C GLN A 293 -1.77 -24.66 14.34
N PHE A 294 -1.92 -23.55 15.05
CA PHE A 294 -1.37 -23.40 16.40
C PHE A 294 -2.01 -24.37 17.42
N MET A 295 -3.32 -24.56 17.34
CA MET A 295 -4.05 -25.54 18.18
C MET A 295 -3.53 -26.96 17.96
N GLN A 296 -3.25 -27.34 16.71
CA GLN A 296 -2.70 -28.65 16.38
C GLN A 296 -1.29 -28.85 16.95
N ASP A 297 -0.45 -27.82 16.85
CA ASP A 297 0.95 -27.90 17.28
C ASP A 297 1.08 -27.91 18.82
N HIS A 298 0.19 -27.22 19.53
CA HIS A 298 0.28 -27.04 20.99
C HIS A 298 -0.80 -27.79 21.80
N GLY A 299 -1.77 -28.42 21.14
CA GLY A 299 -2.85 -29.15 21.81
C GLY A 299 -3.74 -28.27 22.70
N CYS A 300 -4.02 -27.02 22.30
CA CYS A 300 -4.81 -26.06 23.07
C CYS A 300 -6.16 -25.74 22.41
N ASP A 301 -7.06 -25.11 23.17
CA ASP A 301 -8.37 -24.68 22.66
C ASP A 301 -8.30 -23.41 21.80
N PHE A 302 -9.39 -23.11 21.09
CA PHE A 302 -9.50 -21.94 20.22
C PHE A 302 -9.23 -20.63 20.95
N ARG A 303 -9.75 -20.47 22.18
CA ARG A 303 -9.62 -19.20 22.92
C ARG A 303 -8.16 -18.93 23.28
N THR A 304 -7.45 -19.96 23.76
CA THR A 304 -6.02 -19.92 24.10
C THR A 304 -5.19 -19.65 22.85
N ALA A 305 -5.41 -20.40 21.77
CA ALA A 305 -4.70 -20.19 20.52
C ALA A 305 -4.93 -18.77 19.96
N ARG A 306 -6.18 -18.29 19.95
CA ARG A 306 -6.52 -16.94 19.49
C ARG A 306 -5.82 -15.87 20.33
N GLN A 307 -5.73 -16.03 21.65
CA GLN A 307 -5.03 -15.07 22.52
C GLN A 307 -3.56 -14.88 22.10
N VAL A 308 -2.89 -15.95 21.67
CA VAL A 308 -1.52 -15.89 21.18
C VAL A 308 -1.47 -15.30 19.77
N ILE A 309 -2.28 -15.84 18.85
CA ILE A 309 -2.16 -15.53 17.42
C ILE A 309 -2.53 -14.08 17.10
N VAL A 310 -3.55 -13.52 17.76
CA VAL A 310 -4.00 -12.14 17.52
C VAL A 310 -2.93 -11.11 17.90
N GLY A 311 -2.14 -11.38 18.95
CA GLY A 311 -1.01 -10.55 19.34
C GLY A 311 0.12 -10.51 18.30
N GLY A 312 0.24 -11.56 17.49
CA GLY A 312 1.17 -11.68 16.37
C GLY A 312 0.58 -11.29 15.01
N ASN A 313 -0.62 -10.71 14.95
CA ASN A 313 -1.27 -10.30 13.71
C ASN A 313 -1.31 -8.77 13.56
N ILE A 314 -1.12 -8.30 12.33
CA ILE A 314 -1.23 -6.89 11.94
C ILE A 314 -2.24 -6.79 10.79
N PHE A 315 -3.08 -5.75 10.84
CA PHE A 315 -4.02 -5.43 9.77
C PHE A 315 -3.83 -3.99 9.29
N THR A 316 -3.63 -3.81 7.98
CA THR A 316 -3.66 -2.49 7.33
C THR A 316 -4.89 -2.37 6.44
N THR A 317 -5.69 -1.32 6.64
CA THR A 317 -6.79 -0.95 5.74
C THR A 317 -6.38 0.16 4.78
N HIS A 318 -6.78 0.04 3.51
CA HIS A 318 -6.57 1.06 2.47
C HIS A 318 -7.88 1.68 1.98
N THR A 319 -8.99 1.30 2.62
CA THR A 319 -10.34 1.59 2.15
C THR A 319 -10.97 2.71 2.98
N PRO A 320 -11.18 3.91 2.40
CA PRO A 320 -11.70 5.08 3.13
C PRO A 320 -13.23 5.13 3.16
N VAL A 321 -13.93 4.17 2.53
CA VAL A 321 -15.40 4.13 2.45
C VAL A 321 -15.92 2.69 2.66
N PRO A 322 -17.01 2.48 3.44
CA PRO A 322 -17.50 1.14 3.74
C PRO A 322 -17.83 0.28 2.52
N ALA A 323 -18.30 0.89 1.43
CA ALA A 323 -18.64 0.20 0.19
C ALA A 323 -17.44 -0.43 -0.55
N GLY A 324 -16.21 -0.16 -0.10
CA GLY A 324 -15.00 -0.74 -0.68
C GLY A 324 -14.59 -2.09 -0.09
N PHE A 325 -15.23 -2.55 0.99
CA PHE A 325 -14.89 -3.82 1.62
C PHE A 325 -15.57 -5.01 0.92
N ASP A 326 -14.88 -6.16 0.89
CA ASP A 326 -15.48 -7.43 0.49
C ASP A 326 -16.50 -7.86 1.58
N LEU A 327 -17.74 -8.07 1.16
CA LEU A 327 -18.85 -8.50 2.01
C LEU A 327 -19.36 -9.85 1.51
N PHE A 328 -19.48 -10.83 2.40
CA PHE A 328 -20.07 -12.13 2.09
C PHE A 328 -21.37 -12.34 2.85
N ASN A 329 -22.37 -12.88 2.16
CA ASN A 329 -23.59 -13.31 2.82
C ASN A 329 -23.34 -14.59 3.65
N PRO A 330 -24.03 -14.78 4.79
CA PRO A 330 -23.78 -15.93 5.66
C PRO A 330 -23.93 -17.31 5.01
N PRO A 331 -24.92 -17.59 4.12
CA PRO A 331 -25.03 -18.90 3.47
C PRO A 331 -23.83 -19.25 2.58
N LEU A 332 -23.31 -18.28 1.82
CA LEU A 332 -22.09 -18.48 1.01
C LEU A 332 -20.89 -18.75 1.92
N LEU A 333 -20.75 -17.97 2.98
CA LEU A 333 -19.66 -18.11 3.95
C LEU A 333 -19.72 -19.47 4.65
N GLU A 334 -20.89 -19.93 5.10
CA GLU A 334 -21.08 -21.22 5.77
C GLU A 334 -20.70 -22.37 4.85
N ARG A 335 -21.12 -22.28 3.59
CA ARG A 335 -20.78 -23.28 2.58
C ARG A 335 -19.26 -23.49 2.51
N TYR A 336 -18.49 -22.41 2.40
CA TYR A 336 -17.04 -22.49 2.18
C TYR A 336 -16.19 -22.62 3.45
N MET A 337 -16.56 -21.93 4.53
CA MET A 337 -15.77 -21.86 5.76
C MET A 337 -16.29 -22.78 6.87
N GLY A 338 -17.51 -23.31 6.75
CA GLY A 338 -18.16 -24.09 7.82
C GLY A 338 -17.30 -25.25 8.34
N LYS A 339 -16.67 -26.01 7.43
CA LYS A 339 -15.76 -27.10 7.80
C LYS A 339 -14.51 -26.60 8.52
N SER A 340 -13.80 -25.63 7.93
CA SER A 340 -12.57 -25.06 8.51
C SER A 340 -12.81 -24.45 9.88
N VAL A 341 -13.97 -23.81 10.08
CA VAL A 341 -14.40 -23.24 11.36
C VAL A 341 -14.73 -24.35 12.37
N ALA A 342 -15.47 -25.38 11.96
CA ALA A 342 -15.80 -26.51 12.83
C ALA A 342 -14.55 -27.25 13.37
N GLU A 343 -13.48 -27.34 12.57
CA GLU A 343 -12.19 -27.91 13.01
C GLU A 343 -11.51 -27.11 14.12
N THR A 344 -11.86 -25.84 14.30
CA THR A 344 -11.41 -25.03 15.44
C THR A 344 -12.25 -25.23 16.70
N GLY A 345 -13.34 -26.00 16.62
CA GLY A 345 -14.31 -26.16 17.71
C GLY A 345 -15.20 -24.94 17.96
N LEU A 346 -15.10 -23.88 17.15
CA LEU A 346 -15.94 -22.70 17.22
C LEU A 346 -17.29 -22.96 16.51
N PRO A 347 -18.45 -22.69 17.14
CA PRO A 347 -19.73 -22.70 16.44
C PRO A 347 -19.73 -21.70 15.28
N PHE A 348 -20.33 -22.06 14.15
CA PHE A 348 -20.31 -21.19 12.97
C PHE A 348 -20.96 -19.82 13.22
N GLU A 349 -22.03 -19.76 14.00
CA GLU A 349 -22.67 -18.50 14.39
C GLU A 349 -21.72 -17.56 15.14
N GLU A 350 -20.87 -18.09 16.01
CA GLU A 350 -19.85 -17.30 16.74
C GLU A 350 -18.72 -16.84 15.80
N PHE A 351 -18.39 -17.62 14.77
CA PHE A 351 -17.47 -17.17 13.72
C PHE A 351 -18.05 -15.98 12.95
N VAL A 352 -19.33 -16.03 12.57
CA VAL A 352 -19.98 -14.94 11.82
C VAL A 352 -19.92 -13.63 12.60
N LYS A 353 -20.04 -13.67 13.94
CA LYS A 353 -19.92 -12.48 14.80
C LYS A 353 -18.57 -11.77 14.68
N LEU A 354 -17.49 -12.50 14.40
CA LEU A 354 -16.15 -11.92 14.23
C LEU A 354 -16.03 -11.05 12.96
N GLY A 355 -16.96 -11.15 12.02
CA GLY A 355 -16.98 -10.33 10.81
C GLY A 355 -18.06 -9.26 10.80
N ARG A 356 -18.71 -8.97 11.93
CA ARG A 356 -19.79 -7.97 12.03
C ARG A 356 -19.38 -6.75 12.85
N VAL A 357 -19.81 -5.56 12.44
CA VAL A 357 -19.59 -4.34 13.23
C VAL A 357 -20.45 -4.39 14.47
N ASP A 358 -21.71 -4.82 14.34
CA ASP A 358 -22.58 -5.19 15.45
C ASP A 358 -22.70 -6.72 15.50
N PRO A 359 -22.00 -7.40 16.42
CA PRO A 359 -22.04 -8.85 16.55
C PRO A 359 -23.45 -9.43 16.66
N GLU A 360 -24.40 -8.68 17.20
CA GLU A 360 -25.77 -9.12 17.45
C GLU A 360 -26.72 -8.83 16.27
N ASN A 361 -26.29 -8.05 15.28
CA ASN A 361 -27.10 -7.75 14.10
C ASN A 361 -27.09 -8.89 13.08
N GLN A 362 -28.11 -9.74 13.13
CA GLN A 362 -28.25 -10.89 12.23
C GLN A 362 -28.42 -10.52 10.74
N GLY A 363 -28.86 -9.29 10.44
CA GLY A 363 -29.02 -8.80 9.07
C GLY A 363 -27.74 -8.22 8.46
N GLU A 364 -26.68 -8.05 9.24
CA GLU A 364 -25.40 -7.53 8.75
C GLU A 364 -24.62 -8.60 7.99
N ALA A 365 -24.13 -8.23 6.80
CA ALA A 365 -23.25 -9.07 5.99
C ALA A 365 -21.89 -9.24 6.67
N PHE A 366 -21.20 -10.34 6.36
CA PHE A 366 -19.89 -10.63 6.92
C PHE A 366 -18.83 -9.77 6.22
N ASN A 367 -18.18 -8.89 6.97
CA ASN A 367 -17.17 -7.96 6.49
C ASN A 367 -15.75 -8.50 6.76
N MET A 368 -14.99 -8.71 5.69
CA MET A 368 -13.64 -9.25 5.77
C MET A 368 -12.64 -8.32 6.47
N ALA A 369 -12.82 -7.00 6.38
CA ALA A 369 -11.98 -6.04 7.12
C ALA A 369 -12.29 -6.08 8.62
N VAL A 370 -13.54 -6.33 9.00
CA VAL A 370 -13.90 -6.54 10.41
C VAL A 370 -13.29 -7.84 10.93
N LEU A 371 -13.34 -8.93 10.17
CA LEU A 371 -12.67 -10.19 10.53
C LEU A 371 -11.16 -10.00 10.74
N ALA A 372 -10.51 -9.28 9.84
CA ALA A 372 -9.08 -8.98 9.95
C ALA A 372 -8.76 -8.14 11.20
N MET A 373 -9.58 -7.11 11.45
CA MET A 373 -9.43 -6.21 12.59
C MET A 373 -9.71 -6.92 13.92
N GLU A 374 -10.74 -7.75 14.00
CA GLU A 374 -11.04 -8.59 15.17
C GLU A 374 -9.90 -9.56 15.49
N ASN A 375 -9.19 -10.04 14.48
CA ASN A 375 -8.07 -10.97 14.67
C ASN A 375 -6.68 -10.32 14.53
N ALA A 376 -6.56 -9.02 14.79
CA ALA A 376 -5.27 -8.33 14.89
C ALA A 376 -5.26 -7.31 16.04
N ASN A 377 -4.25 -7.37 16.90
CA ASN A 377 -4.05 -6.37 17.96
C ASN A 377 -3.45 -5.05 17.46
N ARG A 378 -2.96 -5.04 16.22
CA ARG A 378 -2.32 -3.86 15.63
C ARG A 378 -2.96 -3.55 14.30
N VAL A 379 -3.69 -2.44 14.29
CA VAL A 379 -4.47 -2.00 13.15
C VAL A 379 -3.96 -0.63 12.72
N ASN A 380 -3.79 -0.41 11.42
CA ASN A 380 -3.39 0.89 10.91
C ASN A 380 -4.06 1.29 9.60
N SER A 381 -4.19 2.59 9.47
CA SER A 381 -4.47 3.32 8.26
C SER A 381 -3.16 3.73 7.55
N VAL A 382 -3.28 4.43 6.42
CA VAL A 382 -2.19 4.64 5.45
C VAL A 382 -1.84 6.12 5.19
N SER A 383 -2.47 7.01 5.95
CA SER A 383 -2.18 8.45 6.11
C SER A 383 -2.87 8.94 7.39
N LYS A 384 -2.50 10.11 7.91
CA LYS A 384 -3.12 10.65 9.13
C LYS A 384 -4.63 10.88 8.98
N LEU A 385 -5.04 11.56 7.90
CA LEU A 385 -6.46 11.82 7.62
C LEU A 385 -7.25 10.51 7.42
N HIS A 386 -6.65 9.49 6.79
CA HIS A 386 -7.30 8.19 6.69
C HIS A 386 -7.46 7.52 8.05
N GLY A 387 -6.54 7.73 8.99
CA GLY A 387 -6.65 7.28 10.36
C GLY A 387 -7.88 7.85 11.05
N GLU A 388 -8.09 9.16 10.93
CA GLU A 388 -9.29 9.84 11.43
C GLU A 388 -10.57 9.24 10.83
N VAL A 389 -10.63 9.12 9.49
CA VAL A 389 -11.79 8.54 8.79
C VAL A 389 -12.05 7.09 9.23
N THR A 390 -11.00 6.29 9.40
CA THR A 390 -11.13 4.88 9.80
C THR A 390 -11.63 4.77 11.24
N ARG A 391 -11.14 5.62 12.16
CA ARG A 391 -11.62 5.63 13.54
C ARG A 391 -13.11 6.00 13.62
N GLY A 392 -13.53 7.04 12.91
CA GLY A 392 -14.95 7.40 12.81
C GLY A 392 -15.81 6.26 12.25
N MET A 393 -15.34 5.60 11.19
CA MET A 393 -16.05 4.48 10.54
C MET A 393 -16.30 3.29 11.47
N PHE A 394 -15.35 2.98 12.36
CA PHE A 394 -15.43 1.81 13.25
C PHE A 394 -15.66 2.17 14.73
N SER A 395 -15.90 3.44 15.03
CA SER A 395 -16.07 3.96 16.40
C SER A 395 -17.13 3.21 17.22
N SER A 396 -18.20 2.73 16.58
CA SER A 396 -19.28 1.97 17.22
C SER A 396 -18.81 0.67 17.90
N ARG A 397 -17.66 0.11 17.51
CA ARG A 397 -17.06 -1.08 18.14
C ARG A 397 -16.39 -0.80 19.49
N TRP A 398 -16.13 0.46 19.80
CA TRP A 398 -15.56 0.91 21.08
C TRP A 398 -16.53 1.86 21.79
N PRO A 399 -17.71 1.38 22.21
CA PRO A 399 -18.73 2.22 22.80
C PRO A 399 -18.19 2.96 24.02
N GLY A 400 -18.40 4.28 24.04
CA GLY A 400 -17.95 5.15 25.13
C GLY A 400 -16.50 5.61 25.04
N TYR A 401 -15.66 5.04 24.18
CA TYR A 401 -14.33 5.60 23.92
C TYR A 401 -14.42 6.84 23.01
N PRO A 402 -13.57 7.86 23.23
CA PRO A 402 -13.40 8.94 22.28
C PRO A 402 -12.90 8.42 20.93
N GLU A 403 -13.31 9.05 19.84
CA GLU A 403 -12.98 8.61 18.47
C GLU A 403 -11.46 8.60 18.23
N ASP A 404 -10.71 9.55 18.79
CA ASP A 404 -9.26 9.64 18.69
C ASP A 404 -8.52 8.52 19.45
N GLU A 405 -9.20 7.81 20.35
CA GLU A 405 -8.67 6.66 21.11
C GLU A 405 -9.03 5.30 20.52
N VAL A 406 -9.87 5.25 19.48
CA VAL A 406 -10.12 4.02 18.72
C VAL A 406 -8.76 3.47 18.24
N PRO A 407 -8.43 2.18 18.49
CA PRO A 407 -7.08 1.62 18.40
C PRO A 407 -6.63 1.35 16.95
N VAL A 408 -6.73 2.37 16.11
CA VAL A 408 -6.28 2.41 14.72
C VAL A 408 -5.18 3.46 14.62
N GLY A 409 -3.95 3.02 14.32
CA GLY A 409 -2.84 3.92 14.05
C GLY A 409 -2.83 4.45 12.61
N ALA A 410 -1.79 5.22 12.26
CA ALA A 410 -1.57 5.69 10.91
C ALA A 410 -0.10 5.50 10.53
N VAL A 411 0.16 4.73 9.47
CA VAL A 411 1.49 4.61 8.86
C VAL A 411 1.41 5.19 7.47
N THR A 412 1.82 6.45 7.32
CA THR A 412 1.80 7.16 6.04
C THR A 412 2.58 6.38 4.99
N ASN A 413 1.93 6.07 3.86
CA ASN A 413 2.55 5.39 2.73
C ASN A 413 3.79 6.12 2.19
N GLY A 414 4.63 5.39 1.47
CA GLY A 414 5.76 5.92 0.73
C GLY A 414 5.97 5.21 -0.60
N ILE A 415 6.99 5.63 -1.33
CA ILE A 415 7.44 5.03 -2.58
C ILE A 415 8.89 4.59 -2.48
N HIS A 416 9.23 3.49 -3.16
CA HIS A 416 10.60 3.02 -3.19
C HIS A 416 11.40 3.90 -4.14
N THR A 417 12.17 4.86 -3.60
CA THR A 417 12.85 5.92 -4.37
C THR A 417 13.59 5.38 -5.58
N MET A 418 14.35 4.29 -5.41
CA MET A 418 15.14 3.68 -6.48
C MET A 418 14.32 2.98 -7.58
N THR A 419 13.05 2.64 -7.33
CA THR A 419 12.14 2.15 -8.38
C THR A 419 11.75 3.28 -9.34
N TRP A 420 11.55 4.49 -8.80
CA TRP A 420 10.83 5.56 -9.47
C TRP A 420 11.71 6.71 -9.95
N VAL A 421 12.84 6.96 -9.29
CA VAL A 421 13.82 7.96 -9.72
C VAL A 421 14.38 7.60 -11.10
N SER A 422 14.56 8.60 -11.95
CA SER A 422 15.21 8.42 -13.25
C SER A 422 16.71 8.22 -13.08
N LYS A 423 17.34 7.54 -14.04
CA LYS A 423 18.80 7.38 -14.05
C LYS A 423 19.51 8.73 -14.00
N ARG A 424 19.02 9.72 -14.77
CA ARG A 424 19.58 11.07 -14.83
C ARG A 424 19.55 11.78 -13.49
N MET A 425 18.42 11.73 -12.79
CA MET A 425 18.29 12.33 -11.46
C MET A 425 19.12 11.58 -10.42
N ALA A 426 19.18 10.26 -10.50
CA ALA A 426 20.00 9.46 -9.61
C ALA A 426 21.51 9.73 -9.79
N GLU A 427 21.98 9.89 -11.03
CA GLU A 427 23.37 10.28 -11.31
C GLU A 427 23.68 11.70 -10.83
N MET A 428 22.72 12.62 -10.97
CA MET A 428 22.85 13.97 -10.39
C MET A 428 22.96 13.90 -8.87
N PHE A 429 22.09 13.12 -8.21
CA PHE A 429 22.17 12.95 -6.76
C PHE A 429 23.49 12.31 -6.32
N ASP A 430 24.05 11.37 -7.08
CA ASP A 430 25.37 10.81 -6.79
C ASP A 430 26.52 11.83 -6.82
N ASN A 431 26.36 12.92 -7.59
CA ASN A 431 27.39 13.96 -7.72
C ASN A 431 27.31 15.02 -6.61
N TYR A 432 26.11 15.28 -6.07
CA TYR A 432 25.85 16.39 -5.15
C TYR A 432 25.47 15.96 -3.73
N LEU A 433 24.88 14.78 -3.56
CA LEU A 433 24.51 14.23 -2.26
C LEU A 433 25.54 13.18 -1.84
N ASP A 434 25.58 12.87 -0.54
CA ASP A 434 26.34 11.72 -0.07
C ASP A 434 25.78 10.43 -0.71
N PRO A 435 26.62 9.55 -1.30
CA PRO A 435 26.18 8.30 -1.96
C PRO A 435 25.31 7.38 -1.09
N ALA A 436 25.32 7.55 0.23
CA ALA A 436 24.42 6.87 1.16
C ALA A 436 22.93 7.16 0.88
N TRP A 437 22.57 8.22 0.14
CA TRP A 437 21.18 8.56 -0.19
C TRP A 437 20.42 7.38 -0.84
N ARG A 438 21.11 6.56 -1.64
CA ARG A 438 20.53 5.38 -2.29
C ARG A 438 20.10 4.30 -1.29
N ARG A 439 20.80 4.20 -0.14
CA ARG A 439 20.58 3.17 0.89
C ARG A 439 19.74 3.69 2.05
N ASN A 440 19.83 4.99 2.32
CA ASN A 440 19.14 5.67 3.43
C ASN A 440 18.29 6.85 2.92
N PRO A 441 17.39 6.65 1.93
CA PRO A 441 16.60 7.75 1.35
C PRO A 441 15.66 8.42 2.36
N GLU A 442 15.39 7.80 3.50
CA GLU A 442 14.61 8.38 4.60
C GLU A 442 15.37 9.42 5.45
N ASN A 443 16.70 9.52 5.34
CA ASN A 443 17.48 10.45 6.15
C ASN A 443 17.43 11.86 5.55
N PRO A 444 16.78 12.84 6.19
CA PRO A 444 16.66 14.21 5.66
C PRO A 444 18.00 14.91 5.47
N ASP A 445 19.02 14.61 6.29
CA ASP A 445 20.32 15.27 6.21
C ASP A 445 21.02 14.99 4.87
N LEU A 446 20.79 13.81 4.28
CA LEU A 446 21.36 13.45 2.97
C LEU A 446 20.75 14.28 1.84
N TRP A 447 19.52 14.77 2.00
CA TRP A 447 18.84 15.57 1.00
C TRP A 447 19.20 17.06 1.08
N ALA A 448 19.89 17.51 2.14
CA ALA A 448 20.33 18.91 2.25
C ALA A 448 21.18 19.35 1.03
N GLY A 449 22.00 18.43 0.47
CA GLY A 449 22.83 18.68 -0.71
C GLY A 449 22.07 19.02 -2.01
N ILE A 450 20.74 18.94 -2.02
CA ILE A 450 19.91 19.43 -3.14
C ILE A 450 20.10 20.94 -3.38
N ASP A 451 20.41 21.71 -2.34
CA ASP A 451 20.67 23.15 -2.47
C ASP A 451 21.92 23.45 -3.29
N ASP A 452 22.90 22.52 -3.27
CA ASP A 452 24.18 22.65 -3.96
C ASP A 452 24.09 22.37 -5.47
N ILE A 453 22.97 21.77 -5.94
CA ILE A 453 22.76 21.49 -7.36
C ILE A 453 22.52 22.82 -8.11
N PRO A 454 23.29 23.18 -9.14
CA PRO A 454 23.06 24.39 -9.92
C PRO A 454 21.65 24.41 -10.56
N ASP A 455 20.98 25.56 -10.53
CA ASP A 455 19.61 25.70 -11.06
C ASP A 455 19.53 25.33 -12.55
N GLU A 456 20.54 25.71 -13.33
CA GLU A 456 20.67 25.43 -14.76
C GLU A 456 20.79 23.92 -15.04
N GLU A 457 21.50 23.18 -14.19
CA GLU A 457 21.72 21.75 -14.34
C GLU A 457 20.45 20.96 -14.01
N LEU A 458 19.82 21.28 -12.88
CA LEU A 458 18.54 20.67 -12.46
C LEU A 458 17.45 20.95 -13.49
N TRP A 459 17.32 22.19 -13.95
CA TRP A 459 16.35 22.56 -14.97
C TRP A 459 16.61 21.85 -16.30
N GLY A 460 17.87 21.79 -16.71
CA GLY A 460 18.29 21.02 -17.88
C GLY A 460 17.87 19.56 -17.77
N ALA A 461 18.08 18.91 -16.62
CA ALA A 461 17.64 17.53 -16.42
C ALA A 461 16.13 17.36 -16.54
N ILE A 462 15.33 18.26 -15.97
CA ILE A 462 13.86 18.27 -16.09
C ILE A 462 13.43 18.42 -17.56
N GLU A 463 14.02 19.35 -18.32
CA GLU A 463 13.73 19.52 -19.75
C GLU A 463 14.05 18.26 -20.58
N HIS A 464 15.19 17.61 -20.30
CA HIS A 464 15.55 16.36 -20.99
C HIS A 464 14.57 15.23 -20.67
N GLN A 465 14.18 15.06 -19.40
CA GLN A 465 13.22 14.04 -18.98
C GLN A 465 11.85 14.23 -19.64
N ARG A 466 11.36 15.47 -19.72
CA ARG A 466 10.14 15.79 -20.47
C ARG A 466 10.27 15.46 -21.96
N GLY A 467 11.42 15.74 -22.55
CA GLY A 467 11.73 15.33 -23.93
C GLY A 467 11.68 13.81 -24.12
N ASP A 468 12.20 13.03 -23.15
CA ASP A 468 12.13 11.57 -23.16
C ASP A 468 10.69 11.06 -23.07
N LEU A 469 9.87 11.63 -22.18
CA LEU A 469 8.45 11.31 -22.07
C LEU A 469 7.70 11.55 -23.38
N ILE A 470 7.89 12.70 -24.02
CA ILE A 470 7.20 13.01 -25.28
C ILE A 470 7.63 12.05 -26.39
N ARG A 471 8.91 11.69 -26.48
CA ARG A 471 9.38 10.66 -27.42
C ARG A 471 8.74 9.30 -27.14
N PHE A 472 8.62 8.92 -25.87
CA PHE A 472 7.93 7.70 -25.46
C PHE A 472 6.46 7.70 -25.89
N ILE A 473 5.74 8.81 -25.62
CA ILE A 473 4.34 8.99 -26.01
C ILE A 473 4.14 8.87 -27.51
N ARG A 474 4.92 9.63 -28.30
CA ARG A 474 4.81 9.60 -29.77
C ARG A 474 5.06 8.22 -30.34
N ARG A 475 6.05 7.49 -29.82
CA ARG A 475 6.33 6.11 -30.22
C ARG A 475 5.18 5.17 -29.88
N ARG A 476 4.58 5.31 -28.69
CA ARG A 476 3.44 4.46 -28.30
C ARG A 476 2.22 4.74 -29.18
N LEU A 477 1.89 6.00 -29.42
CA LEU A 477 0.82 6.40 -30.32
C LEU A 477 1.04 5.90 -31.75
N GLN A 478 2.28 5.93 -32.24
CA GLN A 478 2.65 5.34 -33.52
C GLN A 478 2.34 3.83 -33.56
N ASN A 479 2.80 3.08 -32.56
CA ASN A 479 2.54 1.64 -32.48
C ASN A 479 1.02 1.35 -32.35
N ASP A 480 0.26 2.19 -31.66
CA ASP A 480 -1.20 2.07 -31.53
C ASP A 480 -1.90 2.27 -32.88
N LEU A 481 -1.44 3.24 -33.67
CA LEU A 481 -1.98 3.51 -35.01
C LEU A 481 -1.63 2.39 -36.00
N GLU A 482 -0.39 1.91 -36.01
CA GLU A 482 0.06 0.78 -36.83
C GLU A 482 -0.77 -0.49 -36.54
N ARG A 483 -1.15 -0.71 -35.28
CA ARG A 483 -2.03 -1.83 -34.90
C ARG A 483 -3.48 -1.64 -35.35
N ARG A 484 -3.98 -0.41 -35.46
CA ARG A 484 -5.37 -0.09 -35.80
C ARG A 484 -5.63 0.00 -37.31
N MET A 485 -4.62 0.25 -38.13
CA MET A 485 -4.77 0.45 -39.59
C MET A 485 -3.76 -0.39 -40.38
N ALA A 486 -4.24 -1.29 -41.24
CA ALA A 486 -3.45 -1.95 -42.28
C ALA A 486 -3.24 -1.04 -43.53
N GLY A 487 -3.38 0.28 -43.41
CA GLY A 487 -3.21 1.20 -44.54
C GLY A 487 -3.16 2.68 -44.14
N GLY A 488 -2.13 3.37 -44.63
CA GLY A 488 -2.04 4.83 -44.75
C GLY A 488 -1.74 5.61 -43.46
N LEU A 489 -0.48 5.68 -43.05
CA LEU A 489 0.00 6.52 -41.94
C LEU A 489 0.10 8.00 -42.37
N ASP A 490 -0.59 8.91 -41.67
CA ASP A 490 -0.22 10.33 -41.68
C ASP A 490 0.79 10.62 -40.56
N PHE A 491 2.05 10.27 -40.84
CA PHE A 491 3.18 10.46 -39.93
C PHE A 491 3.44 11.93 -39.56
N GLY A 492 2.99 12.89 -40.38
CA GLY A 492 3.15 14.32 -40.12
C GLY A 492 2.44 14.75 -38.83
N THR A 493 1.27 14.16 -38.57
CA THR A 493 0.41 14.53 -37.44
C THR A 493 0.97 14.08 -36.08
N ILE A 494 1.66 12.92 -35.99
CA ILE A 494 2.21 12.42 -34.72
C ILE A 494 3.37 13.30 -34.21
N ASN A 495 4.21 13.79 -35.12
CA ASN A 495 5.34 14.66 -34.76
C ASN A 495 4.91 16.02 -34.22
N GLY A 496 3.66 16.44 -34.46
CA GLY A 496 3.04 17.63 -33.88
C GLY A 496 2.37 17.42 -32.52
N ILE A 497 2.32 16.18 -32.01
CA ILE A 497 1.70 15.86 -30.71
C ILE A 497 2.67 16.21 -29.58
N LEU A 498 2.23 17.09 -28.68
CA LEU A 498 2.98 17.61 -27.52
C LEU A 498 4.27 18.35 -27.93
N ASP A 499 4.72 19.29 -27.11
CA ASP A 499 5.96 20.05 -27.32
C ASP A 499 6.83 19.98 -26.04
N PRO A 500 8.12 19.62 -26.13
CA PRO A 500 8.99 19.53 -24.96
C PRO A 500 9.27 20.85 -24.26
N ARG A 501 8.89 21.99 -24.84
CA ARG A 501 9.05 23.32 -24.25
C ARG A 501 7.84 23.77 -23.43
N ILE A 502 6.76 22.99 -23.44
CA ILE A 502 5.48 23.34 -22.82
C ILE A 502 5.32 22.66 -21.46
N LEU A 503 4.69 23.38 -20.52
CA LEU A 503 4.31 22.85 -19.23
C LEU A 503 3.45 21.59 -19.40
N THR A 504 3.93 20.45 -18.91
CA THR A 504 3.32 19.14 -19.08
C THR A 504 2.72 18.67 -17.75
N ILE A 505 1.40 18.58 -17.71
CA ILE A 505 0.63 18.07 -16.57
C ILE A 505 0.36 16.58 -16.76
N GLY A 506 0.71 15.77 -15.77
CA GLY A 506 0.39 14.34 -15.71
C GLY A 506 -0.85 14.07 -14.86
N PHE A 507 -1.71 13.17 -15.35
CA PHE A 507 -2.81 12.59 -14.57
C PHE A 507 -2.89 11.08 -14.85
N ALA A 508 -2.52 10.23 -13.90
CA ALA A 508 -2.75 8.80 -14.06
C ALA A 508 -3.15 8.05 -12.79
N ARG A 509 -4.26 7.32 -12.88
CA ARG A 509 -4.86 6.54 -11.78
C ARG A 509 -5.96 5.63 -12.29
N ARG A 510 -6.48 4.76 -11.42
CA ARG A 510 -7.73 4.05 -11.67
C ARG A 510 -8.86 5.08 -11.90
N PHE A 511 -9.64 4.88 -12.95
CA PHE A 511 -10.82 5.68 -13.23
C PHE A 511 -12.01 5.14 -12.41
N ALA A 512 -12.48 5.98 -11.49
CA ALA A 512 -13.68 5.81 -10.67
C ALA A 512 -14.29 7.20 -10.43
N THR A 513 -15.58 7.25 -10.12
CA THR A 513 -16.34 8.51 -9.99
C THR A 513 -15.75 9.46 -8.95
N TYR A 514 -15.39 8.96 -7.76
CA TYR A 514 -14.81 9.76 -6.68
C TYR A 514 -13.41 10.34 -7.00
N LYS A 515 -12.70 9.82 -8.01
CA LYS A 515 -11.39 10.35 -8.46
C LYS A 515 -11.52 11.59 -9.32
N ARG A 516 -12.74 11.93 -9.77
CA ARG A 516 -13.12 13.17 -10.48
C ARG A 516 -12.20 13.55 -11.65
N ALA A 517 -11.78 12.60 -12.48
CA ALA A 517 -11.00 12.90 -13.68
C ALA A 517 -11.74 13.82 -14.66
N SER A 518 -13.08 13.83 -14.64
CA SER A 518 -13.94 14.73 -15.41
C SER A 518 -13.98 16.18 -14.88
N LEU A 519 -13.45 16.47 -13.69
CA LEU A 519 -13.47 17.82 -13.11
C LEU A 519 -12.78 18.85 -14.03
N MET A 520 -11.75 18.46 -14.77
CA MET A 520 -11.07 19.33 -15.73
C MET A 520 -11.91 19.64 -16.97
N LEU A 521 -12.99 18.89 -17.22
CA LEU A 521 -13.90 19.05 -18.35
C LEU A 521 -15.15 19.86 -17.99
N THR A 522 -15.29 20.38 -16.77
CA THR A 522 -16.47 21.16 -16.35
C THR A 522 -16.61 22.44 -17.17
N ASP A 523 -15.49 23.10 -17.51
CA ASP A 523 -15.43 24.23 -18.43
C ASP A 523 -14.49 23.91 -19.61
N ARG A 524 -15.09 23.31 -20.64
CA ARG A 524 -14.38 22.85 -21.84
C ARG A 524 -13.72 23.98 -22.61
N ASP A 525 -14.34 25.15 -22.67
CA ASP A 525 -13.83 26.29 -23.43
C ASP A 525 -12.67 26.95 -22.69
N ARG A 526 -12.77 27.09 -21.35
CA ARG A 526 -11.65 27.55 -20.52
C ARG A 526 -10.48 26.57 -20.53
N LEU A 527 -10.75 25.25 -20.50
CA LEU A 527 -9.69 24.26 -20.67
C LEU A 527 -8.97 24.44 -22.01
N LYS A 528 -9.70 24.67 -23.12
CA LYS A 528 -9.06 24.93 -24.42
C LYS A 528 -8.25 26.22 -24.42
N SER A 529 -8.75 27.30 -23.81
CA SER A 529 -7.98 28.55 -23.74
C SER A 529 -6.68 28.39 -22.96
N ILE A 530 -6.66 27.55 -21.93
CA ILE A 530 -5.44 27.21 -21.17
C ILE A 530 -4.49 26.36 -22.03
N LEU A 531 -4.98 25.30 -22.68
CA LEU A 531 -4.17 24.43 -23.52
C LEU A 531 -3.48 25.18 -24.67
N TYR A 532 -4.15 26.17 -25.24
CA TYR A 532 -3.70 26.94 -26.40
C TYR A 532 -3.41 28.42 -26.09
N HIS A 533 -3.16 28.76 -24.82
CA HIS A 533 -2.79 30.13 -24.44
C HIS A 533 -1.57 30.57 -25.25
N SER A 534 -1.59 31.81 -25.78
CA SER A 534 -0.55 32.32 -26.68
C SER A 534 0.85 32.36 -26.06
N GLU A 535 0.94 32.80 -24.80
CA GLU A 535 2.22 32.94 -24.08
C GLU A 535 2.51 31.82 -23.08
N ARG A 536 1.48 31.23 -22.46
CA ARG A 536 1.59 30.27 -21.37
C ARG A 536 0.78 28.99 -21.63
N PRO A 537 1.02 28.31 -22.77
CA PRO A 537 0.25 27.13 -23.13
C PRO A 537 0.48 26.00 -22.12
N VAL A 538 -0.46 25.05 -22.06
CA VAL A 538 -0.35 23.85 -21.22
C VAL A 538 -0.61 22.62 -22.07
N GLN A 539 -0.01 21.50 -21.70
CA GLN A 539 -0.35 20.20 -22.27
C GLN A 539 -0.58 19.16 -21.17
N ILE A 540 -1.45 18.20 -21.44
CA ILE A 540 -1.93 17.23 -20.44
C ILE A 540 -1.75 15.80 -20.98
N VAL A 541 -1.15 14.94 -20.17
CA VAL A 541 -1.01 13.51 -20.44
C VAL A 541 -1.81 12.71 -19.42
N ILE A 542 -2.78 11.95 -19.91
CA ILE A 542 -3.69 11.16 -19.10
C ILE A 542 -3.42 9.67 -19.33
N SER A 543 -3.50 8.85 -18.28
CA SER A 543 -3.48 7.39 -18.41
C SER A 543 -4.23 6.72 -17.27
N GLY A 544 -4.74 5.51 -17.48
CA GLY A 544 -5.39 4.76 -16.41
C GLY A 544 -6.43 3.78 -16.93
N LYS A 545 -6.86 2.89 -16.04
CA LYS A 545 -7.84 1.82 -16.32
C LYS A 545 -9.08 2.02 -15.44
N SER A 546 -10.27 1.73 -15.96
CA SER A 546 -11.46 1.55 -15.13
C SER A 546 -11.71 0.08 -14.85
N HIS A 547 -12.38 -0.25 -13.75
CA HIS A 547 -12.74 -1.64 -13.46
C HIS A 547 -13.70 -2.17 -14.55
N PRO A 548 -13.65 -3.46 -14.94
CA PRO A 548 -14.46 -3.95 -16.06
C PRO A 548 -15.97 -3.79 -15.85
N ARG A 549 -16.42 -3.80 -14.59
CA ARG A 549 -17.81 -3.58 -14.16
C ARG A 549 -18.17 -2.13 -13.79
N ASP A 550 -17.22 -1.19 -13.91
CA ASP A 550 -17.45 0.23 -13.58
C ASP A 550 -17.73 1.04 -14.85
N ASP A 551 -18.97 0.98 -15.33
CA ASP A 551 -19.40 1.71 -16.52
C ASP A 551 -19.28 3.24 -16.35
N GLY A 552 -19.38 3.75 -15.11
CA GLY A 552 -19.17 5.16 -14.79
C GLY A 552 -17.73 5.59 -15.06
N GLY A 553 -16.75 4.81 -14.56
CA GLY A 553 -15.34 5.05 -14.84
C GLY A 553 -14.98 4.90 -16.33
N LYS A 554 -15.59 3.94 -17.04
CA LYS A 554 -15.44 3.79 -18.50
C LYS A 554 -16.00 4.98 -19.26
N ARG A 555 -17.15 5.53 -18.84
CA ARG A 555 -17.75 6.74 -19.43
C ARG A 555 -16.82 7.94 -19.30
N ILE A 556 -16.18 8.13 -18.15
CA ILE A 556 -15.22 9.23 -17.93
C ILE A 556 -14.05 9.13 -18.92
N ILE A 557 -13.50 7.93 -19.15
CA ILE A 557 -12.43 7.71 -20.14
C ILE A 557 -12.93 8.10 -21.53
N GLN A 558 -14.13 7.63 -21.91
CA GLN A 558 -14.74 7.95 -23.19
C GLN A 558 -14.91 9.46 -23.38
N ASP A 559 -15.44 10.17 -22.39
CA ASP A 559 -15.66 11.63 -22.46
C ASP A 559 -14.34 12.40 -22.68
N LEU A 560 -13.26 11.98 -21.99
CA LEU A 560 -11.93 12.56 -22.18
C LEU A 560 -11.42 12.32 -23.60
N VAL A 561 -11.53 11.09 -24.12
CA VAL A 561 -11.06 10.71 -25.46
C VAL A 561 -11.87 11.44 -26.55
N GLN A 562 -13.18 11.59 -26.36
CA GLN A 562 -14.04 12.36 -27.26
C GLN A 562 -13.70 13.85 -27.24
N PHE A 563 -13.46 14.44 -26.05
CA PHE A 563 -13.02 15.83 -25.94
C PHE A 563 -11.69 16.07 -26.66
N MET A 564 -10.71 15.17 -26.50
CA MET A 564 -9.43 15.25 -27.22
C MET A 564 -9.66 15.27 -28.73
N SER A 565 -10.50 14.37 -29.22
CA SER A 565 -10.74 14.12 -30.64
C SER A 565 -11.60 15.18 -31.31
N SER A 566 -12.86 15.28 -30.90
CA SER A 566 -13.86 16.18 -31.50
C SER A 566 -13.72 17.61 -31.00
N GLY A 567 -13.13 17.81 -29.82
CA GLY A 567 -12.89 19.13 -29.25
C GLY A 567 -11.65 19.84 -29.81
N GLY A 568 -10.84 19.19 -30.65
CA GLY A 568 -9.66 19.81 -31.25
C GLY A 568 -8.47 19.96 -30.29
N ALA A 569 -8.39 19.15 -29.24
CA ALA A 569 -7.33 19.23 -28.23
C ALA A 569 -6.19 18.20 -28.43
N ARG A 570 -6.27 17.33 -29.45
CA ARG A 570 -5.32 16.19 -29.66
C ARG A 570 -3.84 16.56 -29.71
N THR A 571 -3.47 17.79 -30.08
CA THR A 571 -2.06 18.21 -30.14
C THR A 571 -1.49 18.60 -28.77
N ARG A 572 -2.36 18.86 -27.78
CA ARG A 572 -1.99 19.29 -26.41
C ARG A 572 -2.49 18.35 -25.31
N MET A 573 -3.38 17.42 -25.63
CA MET A 573 -3.96 16.50 -24.66
C MET A 573 -3.97 15.08 -25.22
N VAL A 574 -3.39 14.14 -24.48
CA VAL A 574 -3.19 12.74 -24.91
C VAL A 574 -3.67 11.77 -23.83
N PHE A 575 -4.42 10.74 -24.25
CA PHE A 575 -4.70 9.56 -23.43
C PHE A 575 -3.76 8.41 -23.83
N LEU A 576 -3.01 7.87 -22.86
CA LEU A 576 -2.18 6.69 -23.03
C LEU A 576 -2.91 5.45 -22.53
N GLU A 577 -3.13 4.51 -23.43
CA GLU A 577 -3.77 3.22 -23.12
C GLU A 577 -2.84 2.31 -22.31
N ASP A 578 -3.46 1.41 -21.56
CA ASP A 578 -2.81 0.32 -20.81
C ASP A 578 -1.77 0.80 -19.82
N TYR A 579 -2.22 1.63 -18.87
CA TYR A 579 -1.41 2.09 -17.76
C TYR A 579 -0.87 0.91 -16.94
N ASP A 580 0.45 0.83 -16.84
CA ASP A 580 1.21 -0.15 -16.06
C ASP A 580 2.43 0.52 -15.39
N MET A 581 3.27 -0.26 -14.71
CA MET A 581 4.48 0.29 -14.07
C MET A 581 5.48 0.93 -15.06
N ARG A 582 5.54 0.49 -16.32
CA ARG A 582 6.42 1.10 -17.34
C ARG A 582 5.91 2.48 -17.72
N VAL A 583 4.62 2.60 -18.03
CA VAL A 583 3.97 3.89 -18.33
C VAL A 583 4.05 4.82 -17.12
N ALA A 584 3.81 4.29 -15.92
CA ALA A 584 3.95 5.05 -14.67
C ALA A 584 5.35 5.63 -14.51
N ARG A 585 6.42 4.83 -14.68
CA ARG A 585 7.80 5.33 -14.60
C ARG A 585 8.08 6.43 -15.63
N GLN A 586 7.63 6.28 -16.88
CA GLN A 586 7.83 7.33 -17.90
C GLN A 586 7.10 8.63 -17.55
N LEU A 587 5.85 8.53 -17.08
CA LEU A 587 5.07 9.70 -16.69
C LEU A 587 5.70 10.41 -15.49
N VAL A 588 5.94 9.70 -14.39
CA VAL A 588 6.41 10.34 -13.15
C VAL A 588 7.84 10.88 -13.25
N GLN A 589 8.61 10.43 -14.24
CA GLN A 589 9.95 10.95 -14.53
C GLN A 589 9.92 12.19 -15.43
N GLY A 590 8.92 12.36 -16.29
CA GLY A 590 8.96 13.37 -17.35
C GLY A 590 7.88 14.46 -17.30
N VAL A 591 6.91 14.38 -16.41
CA VAL A 591 5.91 15.45 -16.21
C VAL A 591 6.45 16.52 -15.28
N ASP A 592 6.06 17.78 -15.51
CA ASP A 592 6.45 18.90 -14.65
C ASP A 592 5.53 19.02 -13.43
N LEU A 593 4.24 18.76 -13.64
CA LEU A 593 3.20 18.88 -12.62
C LEU A 593 2.35 17.62 -12.60
N TRP A 594 2.11 17.08 -11.41
CA TRP A 594 1.22 15.96 -11.20
C TRP A 594 -0.11 16.44 -10.61
N LEU A 595 -1.21 16.11 -11.28
CA LEU A 595 -2.56 16.51 -10.89
C LEU A 595 -3.27 15.38 -10.13
N ASN A 596 -3.78 15.67 -8.93
CA ASN A 596 -4.71 14.78 -8.20
C ASN A 596 -5.91 15.57 -7.67
N ASN A 597 -7.13 15.17 -8.01
CA ASN A 597 -8.35 15.87 -7.59
C ASN A 597 -9.44 14.93 -7.03
N PRO A 598 -9.08 13.95 -6.16
CA PRO A 598 -10.09 13.07 -5.56
C PRO A 598 -11.09 13.88 -4.71
N ARG A 599 -12.30 13.35 -4.52
CA ARG A 599 -13.24 13.88 -3.53
C ARG A 599 -12.70 13.63 -2.14
N ARG A 600 -12.55 14.69 -1.33
CA ARG A 600 -12.17 14.61 0.08
C ARG A 600 -13.35 14.07 0.90
N PRO A 601 -13.17 13.13 1.85
CA PRO A 601 -11.93 12.45 2.26
C PRO A 601 -11.82 11.01 1.71
N HIS A 602 -12.09 10.80 0.41
CA HIS A 602 -12.19 9.46 -0.20
C HIS A 602 -10.87 8.96 -0.80
N GLU A 603 -9.77 9.70 -0.70
CA GLU A 603 -8.42 9.20 -0.96
C GLU A 603 -7.73 8.81 0.35
N ALA A 604 -7.57 7.50 0.60
CA ALA A 604 -6.88 7.04 1.81
C ALA A 604 -5.41 7.50 1.87
N SER A 605 -4.73 7.61 0.73
CA SER A 605 -3.35 8.11 0.66
C SER A 605 -3.05 8.64 -0.74
N GLY A 606 -2.57 7.78 -1.65
CA GLY A 606 -2.27 8.13 -3.05
C GLY A 606 -0.77 8.27 -3.33
N THR A 607 -0.10 7.16 -3.70
CA THR A 607 1.36 7.15 -3.88
C THR A 607 1.86 7.77 -5.18
N SER A 608 0.99 8.06 -6.15
CA SER A 608 1.43 8.55 -7.48
C SER A 608 2.10 9.91 -7.43
N GLY A 609 1.60 10.84 -6.59
CA GLY A 609 2.19 12.16 -6.42
C GLY A 609 3.54 12.15 -5.67
N MET A 610 3.77 11.14 -4.83
CA MET A 610 5.06 10.93 -4.17
C MET A 610 6.17 10.55 -5.18
N LYS A 611 5.81 9.86 -6.29
CA LYS A 611 6.77 9.38 -7.29
C LYS A 611 7.37 10.48 -8.16
N VAL A 612 6.66 11.59 -8.33
CA VAL A 612 7.14 12.71 -9.16
C VAL A 612 8.20 13.55 -8.45
N VAL A 613 8.15 13.57 -7.10
CA VAL A 613 9.05 14.36 -6.26
C VAL A 613 10.52 14.10 -6.58
N PRO A 614 11.08 12.87 -6.49
CA PRO A 614 12.51 12.65 -6.74
C PRO A 614 12.93 12.91 -8.19
N ASN A 615 11.98 13.14 -9.10
CA ASN A 615 12.25 13.41 -10.52
C ASN A 615 12.19 14.89 -10.89
N GLY A 616 11.93 15.77 -9.92
CA GLY A 616 11.81 17.21 -10.14
C GLY A 616 10.42 17.68 -10.59
N GLY A 617 9.40 16.82 -10.46
CA GLY A 617 8.00 17.19 -10.70
C GLY A 617 7.33 17.72 -9.43
N LEU A 618 6.44 18.69 -9.60
CA LEU A 618 5.63 19.29 -8.53
C LEU A 618 4.22 18.70 -8.49
N ASN A 619 3.47 18.98 -7.42
CA ASN A 619 2.10 18.49 -7.26
C ASN A 619 1.10 19.66 -7.22
N LEU A 620 -0.05 19.48 -7.88
CA LEU A 620 -1.26 20.28 -7.71
C LEU A 620 -2.37 19.31 -7.29
N SER A 621 -2.79 19.40 -6.03
CA SER A 621 -3.71 18.39 -5.48
C SER A 621 -4.70 18.95 -4.48
N ILE A 622 -5.85 18.29 -4.36
CA ILE A 622 -6.77 18.49 -3.24
C ILE A 622 -6.10 18.05 -1.94
N LEU A 623 -6.42 18.74 -0.84
CA LEU A 623 -5.95 18.44 0.52
C LEU A 623 -6.66 17.20 1.08
N ASP A 624 -6.31 16.05 0.52
CA ASP A 624 -6.80 14.73 0.87
C ASP A 624 -5.67 13.70 0.83
N GLY A 625 -5.87 12.56 1.49
CA GLY A 625 -4.89 11.48 1.59
C GLY A 625 -3.49 11.97 2.00
N TRP A 626 -2.48 11.65 1.19
CA TRP A 626 -1.09 12.01 1.47
C TRP A 626 -0.80 13.51 1.37
N TRP A 627 -1.56 14.24 0.54
CA TRP A 627 -1.27 15.65 0.27
C TRP A 627 -1.75 16.52 1.44
N ASP A 628 -2.76 16.08 2.19
CA ASP A 628 -3.23 16.82 3.37
C ASP A 628 -2.13 17.01 4.43
N GLU A 629 -1.28 15.99 4.62
CA GLU A 629 -0.14 16.00 5.54
C GLU A 629 1.20 16.38 4.88
N GLY A 630 1.31 16.25 3.56
CA GLY A 630 2.51 16.61 2.80
C GLY A 630 2.56 18.05 2.32
N TYR A 631 1.42 18.75 2.24
CA TYR A 631 1.35 20.10 1.70
C TYR A 631 1.78 21.18 2.71
N GLU A 632 2.70 22.02 2.28
CA GLU A 632 2.95 23.35 2.83
C GLU A 632 3.18 24.34 1.67
N PRO A 633 2.90 25.64 1.85
CA PRO A 633 3.16 26.65 0.82
C PRO A 633 4.63 26.60 0.37
N GLY A 634 4.85 26.45 -0.93
CA GLY A 634 6.21 26.36 -1.50
C GLY A 634 6.72 24.95 -1.81
N LEU A 635 5.89 23.91 -1.66
CA LEU A 635 6.20 22.54 -2.16
C LEU A 635 5.36 22.09 -3.37
N GLY A 636 4.38 22.91 -3.75
CA GLY A 636 3.36 22.63 -4.75
C GLY A 636 2.12 23.48 -4.47
N TRP A 637 0.96 23.04 -4.96
CA TRP A 637 -0.30 23.78 -4.86
C TRP A 637 -1.45 22.93 -4.32
N ALA A 638 -2.37 23.59 -3.63
CA ALA A 638 -3.64 23.03 -3.19
C ALA A 638 -4.78 23.42 -4.14
N ILE A 639 -5.71 22.50 -4.39
CA ILE A 639 -6.99 22.79 -5.04
C ILE A 639 -8.03 22.94 -3.94
N GLY A 640 -8.60 24.14 -3.82
CA GLY A 640 -9.57 24.45 -2.77
C GLY A 640 -8.93 24.51 -1.38
N ASP A 641 -9.76 24.35 -0.35
CA ASP A 641 -9.34 24.29 1.05
C ASP A 641 -9.81 22.97 1.71
N ARG A 642 -9.78 22.89 3.05
CA ARG A 642 -10.22 21.69 3.80
C ARG A 642 -11.74 21.61 4.01
N THR A 643 -12.50 22.57 3.49
CA THR A 643 -13.96 22.65 3.67
C THR A 643 -14.63 21.48 2.96
N GLN A 644 -15.57 20.84 3.63
CA GLN A 644 -16.47 19.84 3.04
C GLN A 644 -17.89 20.39 3.04
N LEU A 645 -18.44 20.63 1.86
CA LEU A 645 -19.84 21.00 1.70
C LEU A 645 -20.70 19.73 1.57
N GLY A 646 -21.92 19.77 2.11
CA GLY A 646 -22.88 18.66 1.97
C GLY A 646 -23.45 18.48 0.56
N ASP A 647 -23.26 19.46 -0.33
CA ASP A 647 -23.65 19.40 -1.75
C ASP A 647 -22.42 19.12 -2.63
N GLU A 648 -22.33 17.88 -3.12
CA GLU A 648 -21.23 17.42 -3.99
C GLU A 648 -21.10 18.24 -5.28
N GLY A 649 -22.22 18.67 -5.87
CA GLY A 649 -22.22 19.42 -7.12
C GLY A 649 -21.68 20.84 -6.94
N HIS A 650 -22.04 21.48 -5.83
CA HIS A 650 -21.47 22.77 -5.46
C HIS A 650 -19.97 22.65 -5.14
N GLN A 651 -19.55 21.61 -4.40
CA GLN A 651 -18.13 21.36 -4.14
C GLN A 651 -17.34 21.16 -5.45
N ASP A 652 -17.85 20.37 -6.39
CA ASP A 652 -17.20 20.15 -7.69
C ASP A 652 -17.08 21.45 -8.50
N TRP A 653 -18.11 22.31 -8.44
CA TRP A 653 -18.05 23.62 -9.07
C TRP A 653 -16.95 24.51 -8.47
N LEU A 654 -16.85 24.57 -7.13
CA LEU A 654 -15.79 25.34 -6.45
C LEU A 654 -14.39 24.79 -6.75
N ASP A 655 -14.20 23.47 -6.59
CA ASP A 655 -12.93 22.79 -6.84
C ASP A 655 -12.46 22.99 -8.28
N SER A 656 -13.37 22.96 -9.26
CA SER A 656 -13.02 23.20 -10.66
C SER A 656 -12.54 24.64 -10.90
N ARG A 657 -13.16 25.64 -10.26
CA ARG A 657 -12.70 27.03 -10.36
C ARG A 657 -11.35 27.24 -9.69
N ALA A 658 -11.12 26.61 -8.54
CA ALA A 658 -9.84 26.63 -7.85
C ALA A 658 -8.74 25.97 -8.70
N LEU A 659 -9.04 24.83 -9.34
CA LEU A 659 -8.15 24.15 -10.28
C LEU A 659 -7.73 25.07 -11.44
N TYR A 660 -8.69 25.68 -12.14
CA TYR A 660 -8.37 26.58 -13.24
C TYR A 660 -7.60 27.81 -12.77
N HIS A 661 -8.00 28.41 -11.64
CA HIS A 661 -7.32 29.57 -11.06
C HIS A 661 -5.85 29.26 -10.74
N ALA A 662 -5.58 28.14 -10.08
CA ALA A 662 -4.21 27.73 -9.75
C ALA A 662 -3.36 27.57 -11.03
N ILE A 663 -3.91 26.92 -12.07
CA ILE A 663 -3.18 26.74 -13.34
C ILE A 663 -2.88 28.09 -14.02
N GLU A 664 -3.88 28.95 -14.15
CA GLU A 664 -3.79 30.20 -14.93
C GLU A 664 -2.99 31.30 -14.24
N HIS A 665 -3.10 31.41 -12.92
CA HIS A 665 -2.59 32.55 -12.16
C HIS A 665 -1.36 32.24 -11.32
N GLU A 666 -1.05 30.96 -11.06
CA GLU A 666 0.07 30.57 -10.22
C GLU A 666 1.05 29.64 -10.94
N VAL A 667 0.59 28.46 -11.37
CA VAL A 667 1.43 27.41 -11.95
C VAL A 667 2.04 27.86 -13.29
N ALA A 668 1.22 28.19 -14.28
CA ALA A 668 1.72 28.55 -15.60
C ALA A 668 2.56 29.84 -15.56
N PRO A 669 2.16 30.92 -14.86
CA PRO A 669 3.01 32.09 -14.69
C PRO A 669 4.38 31.77 -14.08
N MET A 670 4.44 30.94 -13.03
CA MET A 670 5.72 30.56 -12.41
C MET A 670 6.61 29.74 -13.35
N PHE A 671 6.04 28.80 -14.09
CA PHE A 671 6.76 27.98 -15.06
C PHE A 671 7.33 28.80 -16.22
N TYR A 672 6.57 29.77 -16.73
CA TYR A 672 6.95 30.59 -17.88
C TYR A 672 7.72 31.86 -17.51
N HIS A 673 7.80 32.22 -16.23
CA HIS A 673 8.62 33.32 -15.75
C HIS A 673 10.12 32.95 -15.77
N ARG A 674 10.72 33.10 -16.94
CA ARG A 674 12.13 32.84 -17.22
C ARG A 674 12.90 34.17 -17.22
N VAL A 675 13.86 34.31 -16.30
CA VAL A 675 14.79 35.45 -16.25
C VAL A 675 16.07 35.12 -17.04
N GLU A 676 17.17 35.85 -16.84
CA GLU A 676 18.47 35.62 -17.50
C GLU A 676 18.82 34.12 -17.61
N ASN A 677 19.34 33.73 -18.78
CA ASN A 677 19.70 32.36 -19.18
C ASN A 677 18.52 31.36 -19.36
N GLY A 678 17.26 31.81 -19.30
CA GLY A 678 16.10 31.00 -19.71
C GLY A 678 15.60 29.99 -18.68
N VAL A 679 16.10 30.06 -17.43
CA VAL A 679 15.73 29.18 -16.31
C VAL A 679 14.59 29.80 -15.48
N PRO A 680 13.52 29.06 -15.17
CA PRO A 680 12.46 29.53 -14.28
C PRO A 680 12.88 29.35 -12.81
N ARG A 681 13.71 30.26 -12.29
CA ARG A 681 14.31 30.12 -10.94
C ARG A 681 13.28 29.89 -9.82
N GLY A 682 12.13 30.58 -9.85
CA GLY A 682 11.08 30.38 -8.86
C GLY A 682 10.53 28.94 -8.85
N TRP A 683 10.35 28.35 -10.03
CA TRP A 683 9.95 26.95 -10.19
C TRP A 683 11.02 26.00 -9.68
N VAL A 684 12.27 26.20 -10.07
CA VAL A 684 13.41 25.35 -9.67
C VAL A 684 13.60 25.37 -8.14
N GLN A 685 13.45 26.52 -7.50
CA GLN A 685 13.52 26.63 -6.04
C GLN A 685 12.37 25.88 -5.35
N MET A 686 11.15 25.93 -5.91
CA MET A 686 10.04 25.11 -5.41
C MET A 686 10.32 23.61 -5.56
N VAL A 687 10.91 23.19 -6.70
CA VAL A 687 11.33 21.81 -6.94
C VAL A 687 12.36 21.35 -5.91
N LYS A 688 13.41 22.14 -5.66
CA LYS A 688 14.45 21.82 -4.66
C LYS A 688 13.84 21.59 -3.27
N ARG A 689 13.01 22.53 -2.81
CA ARG A 689 12.31 22.41 -1.52
C ARG A 689 11.41 21.19 -1.46
N SER A 690 10.65 20.92 -2.53
CA SER A 690 9.79 19.75 -2.66
C SER A 690 10.59 18.45 -2.52
N ILE A 691 11.72 18.32 -3.22
CA ILE A 691 12.61 17.16 -3.11
C ILE A 691 13.15 17.01 -1.69
N GLN A 692 13.72 18.08 -1.11
CA GLN A 692 14.32 18.06 0.23
C GLN A 692 13.34 17.64 1.31
N LYS A 693 12.12 18.17 1.27
CA LYS A 693 11.12 17.93 2.31
C LYS A 693 10.37 16.61 2.11
N LEU A 694 9.90 16.36 0.89
CA LEU A 694 8.99 15.25 0.60
C LEU A 694 9.74 13.96 0.24
N GLY A 695 10.94 14.05 -0.31
CA GLY A 695 11.80 12.90 -0.65
C GLY A 695 12.01 11.94 0.53
N PRO A 696 12.56 12.40 1.68
CA PRO A 696 12.73 11.54 2.86
C PRO A 696 11.41 11.17 3.53
N THR A 697 10.45 12.11 3.57
CA THR A 697 9.16 11.92 4.22
C THR A 697 8.34 10.79 3.59
N PHE A 698 8.31 10.72 2.26
CA PHE A 698 7.51 9.74 1.51
C PHE A 698 8.35 8.59 0.93
N SER A 699 9.48 8.28 1.54
CA SER A 699 10.26 7.07 1.25
C SER A 699 9.61 5.83 1.87
N THR A 700 9.52 4.73 1.12
CA THR A 700 9.08 3.44 1.67
C THR A 700 10.06 2.91 2.73
N ASN A 701 11.34 3.31 2.73
CA ASN A 701 12.27 2.93 3.80
C ASN A 701 11.83 3.53 5.14
N ARG A 702 11.37 4.79 5.14
CA ARG A 702 10.77 5.42 6.33
C ARG A 702 9.54 4.62 6.78
N MET A 703 8.63 4.38 5.85
CA MET A 703 7.38 3.64 6.10
C MET A 703 7.62 2.25 6.69
N VAL A 704 8.55 1.46 6.12
CA VAL A 704 8.85 0.10 6.60
C VAL A 704 9.60 0.13 7.93
N ARG A 705 10.43 1.15 8.21
CA ARG A 705 11.00 1.35 9.55
C ARG A 705 9.93 1.67 10.59
N ASP A 706 8.93 2.47 10.25
CA ASP A 706 7.78 2.74 11.12
C ASP A 706 6.99 1.44 11.39
N TYR A 707 6.69 0.65 10.35
CA TYR A 707 6.10 -0.69 10.54
C TYR A 707 6.98 -1.58 11.43
N ALA A 708 8.29 -1.60 11.23
CA ALA A 708 9.19 -2.40 12.05
C ALA A 708 9.14 -2.00 13.53
N ARG A 709 9.27 -0.70 13.81
CA ARG A 709 9.30 -0.12 15.16
C ARG A 709 7.96 -0.26 15.88
N ASP A 710 6.87 0.12 15.24
CA ASP A 710 5.58 0.33 15.91
C ASP A 710 4.67 -0.92 15.80
N TYR A 711 4.93 -1.82 14.85
CA TYR A 711 4.07 -2.96 14.55
C TYR A 711 4.79 -4.31 14.61
N TYR A 712 5.78 -4.56 13.74
CA TYR A 712 6.42 -5.89 13.63
C TYR A 712 7.17 -6.30 14.88
N VAL A 713 8.05 -5.44 15.42
CA VAL A 713 8.84 -5.75 16.62
C VAL A 713 7.94 -5.95 17.84
N PRO A 714 6.97 -5.05 18.13
CA PRO A 714 6.04 -5.28 19.23
C PRO A 714 5.18 -6.55 19.04
N ALA A 715 4.68 -6.84 17.84
CA ALA A 715 3.90 -8.05 17.57
C ALA A 715 4.74 -9.34 17.74
N ALA A 716 5.98 -9.33 17.27
CA ALA A 716 6.89 -10.46 17.45
C ALA A 716 7.18 -10.72 18.94
N ARG A 717 7.44 -9.66 19.72
CA ARG A 717 7.64 -9.77 21.17
C ARG A 717 6.40 -10.31 21.87
N THR A 718 5.21 -9.78 21.58
CA THR A 718 3.95 -10.31 22.12
C THR A 718 3.78 -11.79 21.77
N TYR A 719 4.01 -12.18 20.52
CA TYR A 719 3.93 -13.58 20.10
C TYR A 719 4.90 -14.47 20.89
N HIS A 720 6.18 -14.07 21.02
CA HIS A 720 7.16 -14.85 21.77
C HIS A 720 6.83 -14.99 23.25
N THR A 721 6.31 -13.93 23.89
CA THR A 721 5.87 -13.99 25.29
C THR A 721 4.66 -14.91 25.47
N MET A 722 3.71 -14.87 24.54
CA MET A 722 2.44 -15.60 24.65
C MET A 722 2.53 -17.04 24.20
N ALA A 723 3.41 -17.35 23.25
CA ALA A 723 3.63 -18.68 22.68
C ALA A 723 4.68 -19.48 23.47
N ASP A 724 4.91 -19.16 24.75
CA ASP A 724 5.81 -19.96 25.58
C ASP A 724 5.32 -21.41 25.69
N GLY A 725 6.23 -22.34 26.02
CA GLY A 725 5.93 -23.77 25.94
C GLY A 725 4.76 -24.23 26.82
N THR A 726 4.43 -23.50 27.90
CA THR A 726 3.31 -23.83 28.78
C THR A 726 2.03 -23.09 28.44
N LEU A 727 2.08 -21.98 27.67
CA LEU A 727 0.98 -21.06 27.36
C LEU A 727 0.36 -20.42 28.61
N ASP A 728 1.09 -20.34 29.71
CA ASP A 728 0.54 -19.86 30.99
C ASP A 728 0.15 -18.40 30.90
N LYS A 729 1.01 -17.57 30.27
CA LYS A 729 0.71 -16.15 30.01
C LYS A 729 -0.58 -15.94 29.22
N ALA A 730 -0.80 -16.73 28.18
CA ALA A 730 -2.02 -16.66 27.38
C ALA A 730 -3.26 -17.06 28.21
N ARG A 731 -3.17 -18.09 29.04
CA ARG A 731 -4.27 -18.54 29.91
C ARG A 731 -4.57 -17.54 31.03
N GLU A 732 -3.54 -16.96 31.64
CA GLU A 732 -3.66 -15.91 32.66
C GLU A 732 -4.36 -14.68 32.10
N ALA A 733 -3.94 -14.20 30.92
CA ALA A 733 -4.57 -13.07 30.23
C ALA A 733 -6.05 -13.34 29.91
N LEU A 734 -6.39 -14.56 29.48
CA LEU A 734 -7.79 -14.97 29.24
C LEU A 734 -8.62 -15.02 30.52
N ALA A 735 -8.10 -15.64 31.57
CA ALA A 735 -8.78 -15.73 32.85
C ALA A 735 -9.02 -14.33 33.46
N TRP A 736 -8.03 -13.44 33.32
CA TRP A 736 -8.17 -12.03 33.67
C TRP A 736 -9.28 -11.36 32.86
N ARG A 737 -9.28 -11.51 31.53
CA ARG A 737 -10.28 -10.88 30.65
C ARG A 737 -11.70 -11.32 30.98
N ASP A 738 -11.92 -12.61 31.22
CA ASP A 738 -13.22 -13.15 31.58
C ASP A 738 -13.68 -12.61 32.95
N ARG A 739 -12.78 -12.61 33.94
CA ARG A 739 -13.06 -12.03 35.27
C ARG A 739 -13.46 -10.56 35.18
N VAL A 740 -12.70 -9.75 34.44
CA VAL A 740 -12.98 -8.32 34.28
C VAL A 740 -14.30 -8.09 33.56
N ARG A 741 -14.53 -8.78 32.43
CA ARG A 741 -15.77 -8.64 31.66
C ARG A 741 -17.02 -9.01 32.46
N THR A 742 -17.01 -10.13 33.19
CA THR A 742 -18.16 -10.58 33.99
C THR A 742 -18.52 -9.58 35.10
N ASN A 743 -17.52 -8.89 35.67
CA ASN A 743 -17.72 -8.02 36.84
C ASN A 743 -17.77 -6.53 36.49
N TRP A 744 -17.58 -6.14 35.23
CA TRP A 744 -17.50 -4.74 34.82
C TRP A 744 -18.77 -3.94 35.12
N GLY A 745 -19.94 -4.58 35.11
CA GLY A 745 -21.22 -3.91 35.44
C GLY A 745 -21.28 -3.33 36.85
N ALA A 746 -20.37 -3.72 37.76
CA ALA A 746 -20.25 -3.14 39.09
C ALA A 746 -19.26 -1.96 39.16
N VAL A 747 -18.51 -1.69 38.09
CA VAL A 747 -17.51 -0.62 38.04
C VAL A 747 -18.21 0.71 37.78
N ARG A 748 -18.07 1.66 38.72
CA ARG A 748 -18.55 3.04 38.54
C ARG A 748 -17.70 4.02 39.34
N VAL A 749 -17.52 5.21 38.78
CA VAL A 749 -16.98 6.35 39.52
C VAL A 749 -18.11 6.86 40.42
N ALA A 750 -17.93 6.76 41.74
CA ALA A 750 -18.99 7.09 42.69
C ALA A 750 -18.90 8.55 43.17
N GLU A 751 -17.69 9.11 43.23
CA GLU A 751 -17.45 10.48 43.65
C GLU A 751 -16.09 10.96 43.11
N VAL A 752 -16.02 12.21 42.66
CA VAL A 752 -14.77 12.89 42.30
C VAL A 752 -14.65 14.15 43.15
N ARG A 753 -13.48 14.37 43.73
CA ARG A 753 -13.12 15.57 44.49
C ARG A 753 -11.83 16.13 43.94
N ASP A 754 -11.78 17.45 43.79
CA ASP A 754 -10.56 18.14 43.36
C ASP A 754 -10.24 19.34 44.26
N GLY A 755 -8.99 19.78 44.14
CA GLY A 755 -8.50 21.03 44.72
C GLY A 755 -8.39 22.17 43.73
N ALA A 756 -9.13 22.16 42.61
CA ALA A 756 -9.04 23.22 41.61
C ALA A 756 -9.67 24.51 42.14
N GLU A 757 -8.97 25.63 41.93
CA GLU A 757 -9.54 26.95 42.18
C GLU A 757 -10.31 27.46 40.95
N THR A 758 -11.15 28.48 41.10
CA THR A 758 -11.88 29.11 39.97
C THR A 758 -10.93 29.61 38.87
N ALA A 759 -9.71 30.00 39.24
CA ALA A 759 -8.66 30.40 38.33
C ALA A 759 -7.31 29.83 38.80
N ASN A 760 -6.80 28.82 38.10
CA ASN A 760 -5.51 28.19 38.40
C ASN A 760 -4.41 28.84 37.53
N PRO A 761 -3.32 29.39 38.11
CA PRO A 761 -2.23 29.95 37.33
C PRO A 761 -1.52 28.89 36.49
N LEU A 762 -1.03 29.28 35.30
CA LEU A 762 -0.26 28.41 34.41
C LEU A 762 0.94 27.79 35.15
N GLY A 763 1.16 26.49 34.98
CA GLY A 763 2.23 25.72 35.63
C GLY A 763 1.94 25.32 37.09
N ARG A 764 0.82 25.74 37.68
CA ARG A 764 0.35 25.15 38.95
C ARG A 764 -0.27 23.78 38.71
N SER A 765 -0.32 22.99 39.77
CA SER A 765 -1.03 21.72 39.76
C SER A 765 -2.01 21.66 40.93
N PHE A 766 -3.08 20.89 40.75
CA PHE A 766 -4.03 20.56 41.81
C PHE A 766 -4.24 19.04 41.85
N GLU A 767 -4.68 18.55 43.00
CA GLU A 767 -4.93 17.13 43.20
C GLU A 767 -6.37 16.78 42.84
N VAL A 768 -6.56 15.63 42.21
CA VAL A 768 -7.86 15.01 41.95
C VAL A 768 -7.89 13.67 42.66
N THR A 769 -8.98 13.41 43.38
CA THR A 769 -9.26 12.16 44.07
C THR A 769 -10.58 11.60 43.57
N ALA A 770 -10.56 10.38 43.04
CA ALA A 770 -11.74 9.65 42.59
C ALA A 770 -12.00 8.47 43.53
N ALA A 771 -13.23 8.35 44.04
CA ALA A 771 -13.73 7.18 44.74
C ALA A 771 -14.46 6.28 43.74
N VAL A 772 -13.92 5.08 43.51
CA VAL A 772 -14.42 4.15 42.50
C VAL A 772 -14.97 2.90 43.19
N GLU A 773 -16.18 2.50 42.84
CA GLU A 773 -16.72 1.19 43.17
C GLU A 773 -16.27 0.22 42.08
N MET A 774 -15.56 -0.85 42.45
CA MET A 774 -14.97 -1.81 41.50
C MET A 774 -15.60 -3.20 41.59
N GLY A 775 -16.61 -3.37 42.44
CA GLY A 775 -17.17 -4.68 42.78
C GLY A 775 -16.07 -5.63 43.28
N PRO A 776 -15.95 -6.85 42.72
CA PRO A 776 -14.93 -7.82 43.12
C PRO A 776 -13.57 -7.65 42.41
N LEU A 777 -13.38 -6.60 41.59
CA LEU A 777 -12.11 -6.36 40.89
C LEU A 777 -11.07 -5.73 41.81
N ALA A 778 -9.80 -6.07 41.58
CA ALA A 778 -8.69 -5.50 42.32
C ALA A 778 -8.27 -4.12 41.73
N PRO A 779 -7.65 -3.23 42.52
CA PRO A 779 -7.13 -1.96 42.02
C PRO A 779 -6.15 -2.11 40.84
N GLY A 780 -5.44 -3.25 40.75
CA GLY A 780 -4.53 -3.55 39.65
C GLY A 780 -5.21 -4.01 38.36
N ASP A 781 -6.50 -4.38 38.40
CA ASP A 781 -7.28 -4.79 37.22
C ASP A 781 -7.77 -3.58 36.39
N VAL A 782 -7.63 -2.37 36.91
CA VAL A 782 -8.15 -1.13 36.32
C VAL A 782 -7.10 -0.01 36.30
N SER A 783 -7.26 0.92 35.36
CA SER A 783 -6.61 2.22 35.36
C SER A 783 -7.68 3.28 35.51
N VAL A 784 -7.57 4.10 36.56
CA VAL A 784 -8.44 5.26 36.77
C VAL A 784 -7.73 6.47 36.20
N GLN A 785 -8.42 7.22 35.35
CA GLN A 785 -7.82 8.24 34.51
C GLN A 785 -8.61 9.54 34.60
N ALA A 786 -7.92 10.65 34.82
CA ALA A 786 -8.47 11.98 34.57
C ALA A 786 -8.17 12.39 33.13
N VAL A 787 -9.21 12.65 32.36
CA VAL A 787 -9.14 13.13 30.98
C VAL A 787 -9.30 14.63 31.02
N VAL A 788 -8.25 15.37 30.67
CA VAL A 788 -8.14 16.83 30.84
C VAL A 788 -8.02 17.50 29.48
N GLY A 789 -8.85 18.49 29.18
CA GLY A 789 -8.78 19.16 27.89
C GLY A 789 -9.48 20.51 27.86
N LYS A 790 -9.39 21.19 26.71
CA LYS A 790 -10.03 22.48 26.50
C LYS A 790 -11.53 22.28 26.37
N VAL A 791 -12.33 23.07 27.09
CA VAL A 791 -13.79 22.99 27.01
C VAL A 791 -14.27 23.68 25.73
N GLY A 792 -14.90 22.92 24.85
CA GLY A 792 -15.54 23.41 23.65
C GLY A 792 -16.96 23.97 23.87
N PRO A 793 -17.60 24.49 22.81
CA PRO A 793 -18.92 25.14 22.91
C PRO A 793 -20.04 24.24 23.46
N ASN A 794 -19.93 22.92 23.29
CA ASN A 794 -20.93 21.94 23.73
C ASN A 794 -20.47 21.21 25.01
N ARG A 795 -19.52 21.77 25.75
CA ARG A 795 -18.88 21.17 26.96
C ARG A 795 -18.06 19.92 26.69
N GLU A 796 -17.72 19.65 25.44
CA GLU A 796 -16.80 18.58 25.06
C GLU A 796 -15.35 18.95 25.41
N LEU A 797 -14.53 17.96 25.73
CA LEU A 797 -13.09 18.15 25.92
C LEU A 797 -12.37 18.00 24.58
N GLN A 798 -11.62 19.02 24.19
CA GLN A 798 -10.81 19.04 22.97
C GLN A 798 -9.33 18.93 23.32
N ASN A 799 -8.55 18.23 22.48
CA ASN A 799 -7.12 17.98 22.69
C ASN A 799 -6.83 17.39 24.08
N ALA A 800 -7.59 16.36 24.45
CA ALA A 800 -7.54 15.81 25.79
C ALA A 800 -6.19 15.11 26.06
N GLN A 801 -5.73 15.22 27.30
CA GLN A 801 -4.58 14.52 27.86
C GLN A 801 -5.05 13.62 29.00
N ILE A 802 -4.37 12.48 29.15
CA ILE A 802 -4.72 11.47 30.14
C ILE A 802 -3.71 11.53 31.29
N THR A 803 -4.23 11.71 32.50
CA THR A 803 -3.46 11.59 33.75
C THR A 803 -3.94 10.36 34.51
N GLU A 804 -3.03 9.41 34.77
CA GLU A 804 -3.36 8.22 35.58
C GLU A 804 -3.46 8.60 37.08
N LEU A 805 -4.53 8.15 37.73
CA LEU A 805 -4.76 8.28 39.16
C LEU A 805 -4.33 6.97 39.84
N LEU A 806 -3.48 7.07 40.87
CA LEU A 806 -2.90 5.92 41.57
C LEU A 806 -3.74 5.52 42.79
N PRO A 807 -3.90 4.23 43.11
CA PRO A 807 -4.65 3.79 44.28
C PRO A 807 -3.97 4.25 45.58
N VAL A 808 -4.72 4.89 46.48
CA VAL A 808 -4.19 5.44 47.75
C VAL A 808 -4.83 4.85 49.01
N GLY A 809 -5.94 4.12 48.89
CA GLY A 809 -6.62 3.49 50.02
C GLY A 809 -8.06 3.10 49.68
N ALA A 810 -8.79 2.60 50.68
CA ALA A 810 -10.21 2.27 50.55
C ALA A 810 -11.05 3.08 51.54
N ASP A 811 -12.26 3.45 51.13
CA ASP A 811 -13.28 4.09 51.96
C ASP A 811 -14.59 3.29 51.84
N GLY A 812 -14.86 2.44 52.85
CA GLY A 812 -15.95 1.47 52.80
C GLY A 812 -15.79 0.46 51.65
N ASN A 813 -16.76 0.42 50.74
CA ASN A 813 -16.73 -0.44 49.54
C ASN A 813 -16.10 0.26 48.31
N ARG A 814 -15.49 1.43 48.49
CA ARG A 814 -14.90 2.24 47.42
C ARG A 814 -13.39 2.22 47.51
N GLN A 815 -12.72 2.16 46.38
CA GLN A 815 -11.28 2.37 46.30
C GLN A 815 -11.02 3.83 45.92
N LEU A 816 -10.12 4.48 46.64
CA LEU A 816 -9.68 5.85 46.38
C LEU A 816 -8.47 5.83 45.46
N PHE A 817 -8.55 6.63 44.39
CA PHE A 817 -7.46 6.88 43.45
C PHE A 817 -7.13 8.36 43.44
N LYS A 818 -5.84 8.71 43.40
CA LYS A 818 -5.36 10.08 43.49
C LYS A 818 -4.32 10.37 42.40
N GLY A 819 -4.42 11.53 41.80
CA GLY A 819 -3.43 12.02 40.85
C GLY A 819 -3.37 13.54 40.83
N THR A 820 -2.47 14.07 40.02
CA THR A 820 -2.16 15.50 39.97
C THR A 820 -2.34 15.99 38.55
N ILE A 821 -3.20 16.99 38.37
CA ILE A 821 -3.40 17.66 37.08
C ILE A 821 -2.55 18.93 37.07
N THR A 822 -1.72 19.09 36.03
CA THR A 822 -0.89 20.28 35.81
C THR A 822 -1.57 21.21 34.80
N CYS A 823 -1.68 22.49 35.16
CA CYS A 823 -2.31 23.52 34.35
C CYS A 823 -1.31 24.07 33.31
N ASP A 824 -0.97 23.28 32.30
CA ASP A 824 0.09 23.61 31.33
C ASP A 824 -0.41 24.36 30.08
N VAL A 825 -1.73 24.41 29.88
CA VAL A 825 -2.35 25.04 28.71
C VAL A 825 -3.29 26.18 29.17
N PRO A 826 -3.08 27.42 28.70
CA PRO A 826 -3.97 28.52 29.05
C PRO A 826 -5.34 28.38 28.38
N GLY A 827 -6.39 28.89 29.04
CA GLY A 827 -7.76 28.91 28.52
C GLY A 827 -8.76 28.21 29.45
N TYR A 828 -10.01 28.11 29.02
CA TYR A 828 -11.04 27.40 29.78
C TYR A 828 -10.87 25.90 29.59
N GLN A 829 -10.30 25.25 30.61
CA GLN A 829 -10.02 23.82 30.66
C GLN A 829 -11.04 23.12 31.56
N GLY A 830 -11.28 21.83 31.28
CA GLY A 830 -12.13 20.96 32.07
C GLY A 830 -11.50 19.58 32.15
N TYR A 831 -12.03 18.76 33.05
CA TYR A 831 -11.65 17.36 33.13
C TYR A 831 -12.87 16.49 33.46
N THR A 832 -12.76 15.20 33.19
CA THR A 832 -13.69 14.16 33.67
C THR A 832 -12.88 12.93 34.04
N VAL A 833 -13.41 12.09 34.93
CA VAL A 833 -12.76 10.83 35.33
C VAL A 833 -13.38 9.64 34.60
N ARG A 834 -12.54 8.68 34.23
CA ARG A 834 -12.97 7.37 33.74
C ARG A 834 -12.20 6.22 34.36
N VAL A 835 -12.74 5.03 34.21
CA VAL A 835 -12.10 3.76 34.56
C VAL A 835 -12.02 2.91 33.30
N VAL A 836 -10.83 2.37 33.01
CA VAL A 836 -10.58 1.41 31.92
C VAL A 836 -9.86 0.17 32.47
N PRO A 837 -9.98 -1.00 31.83
CA PRO A 837 -9.22 -2.18 32.25
C PRO A 837 -7.71 -1.96 32.14
N LYS A 838 -6.92 -2.64 32.97
CA LYS A 838 -5.45 -2.61 32.91
C LYS A 838 -4.84 -4.00 33.09
N HIS A 839 -4.02 -4.42 32.14
CA HIS A 839 -3.21 -5.64 32.23
C HIS A 839 -2.00 -5.53 31.29
N ASP A 840 -0.82 -5.97 31.72
CA ASP A 840 0.41 -5.84 30.94
C ASP A 840 0.39 -6.68 29.65
N ASP A 841 -0.30 -7.82 29.71
CA ASP A 841 -0.37 -8.81 28.62
C ASP A 841 -1.66 -8.70 27.77
N VAL A 842 -2.52 -7.68 27.97
CA VAL A 842 -3.76 -7.50 27.17
C VAL A 842 -3.79 -6.09 26.57
N ALA A 843 -3.96 -6.00 25.25
CA ALA A 843 -4.02 -4.71 24.55
C ALA A 843 -5.39 -4.03 24.75
N ILE A 844 -5.44 -2.96 25.54
CA ILE A 844 -6.64 -2.14 25.78
C ILE A 844 -6.58 -0.89 24.90
N PRO A 845 -7.65 -0.50 24.18
CA PRO A 845 -8.99 -1.10 24.17
C PRO A 845 -9.22 -2.15 23.06
N SER A 846 -8.17 -2.60 22.36
CA SER A 846 -8.28 -3.52 21.21
C SER A 846 -8.91 -4.86 21.57
N GLU A 847 -8.54 -5.47 22.70
CA GLU A 847 -9.00 -6.81 23.12
C GLU A 847 -10.16 -6.77 24.10
N LEU A 848 -10.35 -5.64 24.78
CA LEU A 848 -11.40 -5.44 25.78
C LEU A 848 -11.81 -3.97 25.85
N SER A 849 -12.84 -3.62 25.08
CA SER A 849 -13.38 -2.26 24.92
C SER A 849 -14.34 -1.84 26.04
N LEU A 850 -13.96 -2.09 27.30
CA LEU A 850 -14.74 -1.69 28.46
C LEU A 850 -14.30 -0.32 28.96
N ILE A 851 -15.26 0.51 29.38
CA ILE A 851 -15.03 1.85 29.94
C ILE A 851 -16.18 2.21 30.88
N ALA A 852 -15.89 2.96 31.93
CA ALA A 852 -16.89 3.55 32.81
C ALA A 852 -16.52 5.01 33.06
N TRP A 853 -17.39 5.94 32.66
CA TRP A 853 -17.24 7.37 32.91
C TRP A 853 -17.88 7.78 34.25
N GLU A 854 -17.51 8.97 34.71
CA GLU A 854 -18.14 9.69 35.83
C GLU A 854 -19.64 9.97 35.65
#